data_AF-A0A944JJ60-F1
#
_entry.id   AF-A0A944JJ60-F1
#
_cell.length_a   1.000
_cell.length_b   1.000
_cell.length_c   1.000
_cell.angle_alpha   90.00
_cell.angle_beta   90.00
_cell.angle_gamma   90.00
#
_symmetry.space_group_name_H-M   'P 1'
#
loop_
_entity.id
_entity.type
_entity.pdbx_description
1 polymer ?
#
loop_
_entity_poly.entity_id
_entity_poly.type
_entity_poly.pdbx_seq_one_letter_code
_entity_poly.pdbx_strand_id
1 'polypeptide(L)'
;MAFPVGTPVVTFTGTLPSAVAGVPFKGQLVLTPSARLVDAGRNAVYTGGGKVPLDSSAHFSVQILPCDAAGIEPVGWRWWVDVQPTRGQRYGFWANIAGTGTVDLAALTPVPAPGGGSGGGGGGAVSSVNDKVGAVVLNAADVDADPEGTADAAIAAHAVSTDPHGDRAAAASALAAHEADTTSVHGISNTATLETQSGAQAKADAAQAAAIASSASDATAKVTTHEADTTAVHGIADTALLETSSGAQSKADAAQSTAVSTAAADATAKVAAHSAASDPHGDRADAASKYLAKTNNLSDLGSATTARTNLGLAGAATLSVGTTAGTVAAGDDSRFSAIGSTGPQSQAGLDGGALRTAEIRISDGAVQDLATAASWAIAATSVGTQLKCSIPAEAGDRIRVDLGMLYSGTRYLDAVILDSVGAINLYAGTQTTSPLAEGNPEFYPSTSFGKASSGILFTVASGHLSGGQATIALANQGTGAGRIYAYSGYPCRITLTNLGPAPAPTSSTIAMTSTPASGYIKYAPAGVTLSGSDVTGPFLYLGAGGFQIGSGTPDSTLVLPTTRYPNTRGTLTSSQSVWSVRFGTDATAFQVRTNYQSTGCIRILVNGRPFTDLIQPLGGTTPGNTHLITANLGAARPRTVQLDFSSVPFGGIYLPPGATMWRPASPSRRIMVLGDSIPGGSSINTGGGAGTWFSRAARLLGYEDAWNEALGSTGYITVGTSATLGTRAPIDVIPNAPDVLFISAGYNDNGGSQPSISTAAASLYSAIKTGLPSATIYVLGCWSPTGSPGASITNTDATLRTAAAAANLPFISLITGGVYNAAGTLIATHGPWITGTGRVGAPTGAGNADTYIGTDAVHPTDSGHTYLAGRVVAAVQELQNA
;
A
#
# COMPACT_ATOMS: atom_id res chain seq x y z
N MET A 1 61.99 62.44 16.49
CA MET A 1 62.89 63.01 15.46
C MET A 1 62.76 64.53 15.59
N ALA A 2 63.86 65.29 15.58
CA ALA A 2 63.75 66.76 15.60
C ALA A 2 63.14 67.24 14.27
N PHE A 3 62.42 68.36 14.29
CA PHE A 3 61.92 68.96 13.05
C PHE A 3 63.10 69.31 12.12
N PRO A 4 62.93 69.22 10.79
CA PRO A 4 63.92 69.71 9.83
C PRO A 4 64.35 71.15 10.16
N VAL A 5 65.64 71.46 9.98
CA VAL A 5 66.18 72.79 10.29
C VAL A 5 65.40 73.88 9.56
N GLY A 6 64.97 74.91 10.30
CA GLY A 6 64.19 76.04 9.76
C GLY A 6 62.68 75.79 9.65
N THR A 7 62.16 74.67 10.16
CA THR A 7 60.71 74.43 10.27
C THR A 7 60.09 75.39 11.30
N PRO A 8 58.97 76.08 10.99
CA PRO A 8 58.28 76.91 11.96
C PRO A 8 57.70 76.03 13.08
N VAL A 9 58.03 76.35 14.34
CA VAL A 9 57.51 75.64 15.51
C VAL A 9 56.94 76.62 16.54
N VAL A 10 55.92 76.17 17.24
CA VAL A 10 55.38 76.80 18.43
C VAL A 10 55.52 75.84 19.60
N THR A 11 55.89 76.35 20.78
CA THR A 11 55.94 75.56 22.00
C THR A 11 54.55 75.51 22.60
N PHE A 12 53.92 74.34 22.57
CA PHE A 12 52.65 74.11 23.23
C PHE A 12 52.90 73.55 24.62
N THR A 13 52.38 74.23 25.64
CA THR A 13 52.65 73.94 27.04
C THR A 13 51.34 73.92 27.84
N GLY A 14 51.34 73.30 29.00
CA GLY A 14 50.19 73.38 29.90
C GLY A 14 50.37 72.56 31.16
N THR A 15 49.65 72.94 32.21
CA THR A 15 49.60 72.22 33.49
C THR A 15 48.18 71.73 33.74
N LEU A 16 48.05 70.46 34.13
CA LEU A 16 46.76 69.82 34.41
C LEU A 16 46.70 69.41 35.90
N PRO A 17 46.34 70.32 36.82
CA PRO A 17 46.24 69.99 38.24
C PRO A 17 44.98 69.15 38.55
N SER A 18 45.04 68.27 39.56
CA SER A 18 43.84 67.57 40.08
C SER A 18 42.91 68.53 40.80
N ALA A 19 41.61 68.42 40.54
CA ALA A 19 40.57 69.20 41.20
C ALA A 19 40.29 68.79 42.66
N VAL A 20 40.90 67.71 43.16
CA VAL A 20 40.79 67.23 44.55
C VAL A 20 42.18 66.90 45.11
N ALA A 21 42.52 67.53 46.24
CA ALA A 21 43.64 67.23 47.15
C ALA A 21 45.05 67.07 46.53
N GLY A 22 45.46 68.01 45.65
CA GLY A 22 46.89 68.33 45.42
C GLY A 22 47.79 67.28 44.78
N VAL A 23 47.27 66.13 44.36
CA VAL A 23 48.05 65.11 43.62
C VAL A 23 48.10 65.49 42.13
N PRO A 24 49.28 65.68 41.52
CA PRO A 24 49.37 65.98 40.09
C PRO A 24 48.78 64.86 39.22
N PHE A 25 48.03 65.19 38.17
CA PHE A 25 47.54 64.22 37.21
C PHE A 25 48.71 63.51 36.50
N LYS A 26 48.64 62.18 36.41
CA LYS A 26 49.55 61.36 35.58
C LYS A 26 48.82 60.96 34.30
N GLY A 27 49.52 60.97 33.18
CA GLY A 27 48.93 60.63 31.88
C GLY A 27 49.79 61.13 30.72
N GLN A 28 49.14 61.28 29.56
CA GLN A 28 49.79 61.82 28.37
C GLN A 28 48.82 62.72 27.60
N LEU A 29 49.39 63.68 26.89
CA LEU A 29 48.73 64.43 25.85
C LEU A 29 48.94 63.70 24.51
N VAL A 30 47.88 63.54 23.73
CA VAL A 30 47.97 63.07 22.35
C VAL A 30 47.51 64.18 21.44
N LEU A 31 48.40 64.58 20.52
CA LEU A 31 48.13 65.61 19.52
C LEU A 31 48.03 64.92 18.17
N THR A 32 47.00 65.23 17.38
CA THR A 32 46.84 64.70 16.02
C THR A 32 46.40 65.82 15.06
N PRO A 33 47.09 66.06 13.94
CA PRO A 33 46.64 67.05 12.98
C PRO A 33 45.40 66.53 12.24
N SER A 34 44.48 67.41 11.88
CA SER A 34 43.24 67.06 11.17
C SER A 34 43.47 66.56 9.74
N ALA A 35 44.69 66.69 9.22
CA ALA A 35 45.08 66.28 7.88
C ALA A 35 46.54 65.80 7.86
N ARG A 36 46.90 65.03 6.83
CA ARG A 36 48.31 64.80 6.47
C ARG A 36 48.91 66.14 6.03
N LEU A 37 49.96 66.58 6.72
CA LEU A 37 50.60 67.87 6.43
C LEU A 37 51.80 67.69 5.51
N VAL A 38 51.95 68.56 4.52
CA VAL A 38 53.05 68.54 3.55
C VAL A 38 53.80 69.87 3.63
N ASP A 39 55.11 69.80 3.90
CA ASP A 39 56.06 70.90 3.73
C ASP A 39 56.88 70.64 2.47
N ALA A 40 56.37 71.13 1.35
CA ALA A 40 57.04 70.96 0.06
C ALA A 40 58.38 71.74 0.00
N GLY A 41 58.49 72.86 0.72
CA GLY A 41 59.70 73.69 0.75
C GLY A 41 60.87 73.05 1.49
N ARG A 42 60.59 72.16 2.46
CA ARG A 42 61.60 71.45 3.27
C ARG A 42 61.63 69.94 3.01
N ASN A 43 60.94 69.46 1.97
CA ASN A 43 60.82 68.05 1.61
C ASN A 43 60.37 67.14 2.77
N ALA A 44 59.41 67.60 3.58
CA ALA A 44 58.90 66.85 4.73
C ALA A 44 57.40 66.59 4.62
N VAL A 45 56.97 65.42 5.08
CA VAL A 45 55.55 65.07 5.19
C VAL A 45 55.29 64.61 6.62
N TYR A 46 54.36 65.25 7.30
CA TYR A 46 53.95 64.93 8.67
C TYR A 46 52.61 64.20 8.61
N THR A 47 52.68 62.87 8.61
CA THR A 47 51.53 61.99 8.39
C THR A 47 50.77 61.63 9.67
N GLY A 48 51.18 62.15 10.83
CA GLY A 48 50.56 61.87 12.12
C GLY A 48 51.07 62.79 13.21
N GLY A 49 50.41 62.77 14.36
CA GLY A 49 50.84 63.53 15.52
C GLY A 49 51.61 62.69 16.52
N GLY A 50 51.66 63.12 17.78
CA GLY A 50 52.56 62.57 18.79
C GLY A 50 51.94 62.48 20.19
N LYS A 51 52.53 61.62 21.02
CA LYS A 51 52.18 61.49 22.44
C LYS A 51 53.25 62.17 23.28
N VAL A 52 52.83 63.00 24.24
CA VAL A 52 53.71 63.72 25.16
C VAL A 52 53.31 63.32 26.57
N PRO A 53 54.18 62.64 27.34
CA PRO A 53 53.87 62.30 28.72
C PRO A 53 53.78 63.58 29.56
N LEU A 54 52.88 63.59 30.54
CA LEU A 54 52.89 64.60 31.60
C LEU A 54 54.04 64.29 32.56
N ASP A 55 54.77 65.32 32.97
CA ASP A 55 55.83 65.19 33.97
C ASP A 55 55.27 64.98 35.39
N SER A 56 56.15 64.86 36.38
CA SER A 56 55.76 64.64 37.77
C SER A 56 54.90 65.75 38.38
N SER A 57 54.88 66.93 37.75
CA SER A 57 54.09 68.10 38.16
C SER A 57 52.80 68.25 37.32
N ALA A 58 52.44 67.23 36.54
CA ALA A 58 51.32 67.24 35.60
C ALA A 58 51.44 68.31 34.50
N HIS A 59 52.67 68.70 34.17
CA HIS A 59 52.97 69.67 33.14
C HIS A 59 53.51 68.97 31.89
N PHE A 60 53.26 69.56 30.72
CA PHE A 60 53.93 69.19 29.47
C PHE A 60 54.42 70.43 28.75
N SER A 61 55.47 70.26 27.96
CA SER A 61 55.94 71.24 27.00
C SER A 61 56.47 70.53 25.76
N VAL A 62 55.93 70.86 24.60
CA VAL A 62 56.27 70.22 23.33
C VAL A 62 56.32 71.22 22.20
N GLN A 63 57.30 71.10 21.32
CA GLN A 63 57.30 71.85 20.07
C GLN A 63 56.41 71.16 19.04
N ILE A 64 55.50 71.92 18.44
CA ILE A 64 54.59 71.44 17.39
C ILE A 64 54.56 72.43 16.23
N LEU A 65 54.01 72.00 15.10
CA LEU A 65 53.75 72.89 13.97
C LEU A 65 52.56 73.81 14.29
N PRO A 66 52.70 75.14 14.15
CA PRO A 66 51.56 76.02 14.28
C PRO A 66 50.63 75.89 13.05
N CYS A 67 49.33 76.01 13.25
CA CYS A 67 48.31 75.83 12.21
C CYS A 67 48.42 76.85 11.06
N ASP A 68 49.05 77.99 11.31
CA ASP A 68 49.37 79.05 10.35
C ASP A 68 50.81 78.99 9.83
N ALA A 69 51.51 77.87 10.01
CA ALA A 69 52.88 77.69 9.52
C ALA A 69 52.96 77.90 7.99
N ALA A 70 53.75 78.89 7.58
CA ALA A 70 53.97 79.19 6.17
C ALA A 70 54.64 78.00 5.43
N GLY A 71 54.04 77.61 4.30
CA GLY A 71 54.51 76.51 3.45
C GLY A 71 54.04 75.11 3.86
N ILE A 72 53.16 75.00 4.87
CA ILE A 72 52.54 73.74 5.29
C ILE A 72 51.11 73.63 4.74
N GLU A 73 50.83 72.59 3.97
CA GLU A 73 49.52 72.34 3.34
C GLU A 73 48.86 71.05 3.86
N PRO A 74 47.51 70.94 3.88
CA PRO A 74 46.54 71.94 3.43
C PRO A 74 46.34 73.07 4.45
N VAL A 75 46.08 74.30 3.98
CA VAL A 75 45.77 75.45 4.85
C VAL A 75 44.44 75.26 5.59
N GLY A 76 44.32 75.82 6.79
CA GLY A 76 43.09 75.74 7.61
C GLY A 76 42.92 74.43 8.39
N TRP A 77 43.95 73.58 8.44
CA TRP A 77 44.01 72.41 9.31
C TRP A 77 44.05 72.81 10.80
N ARG A 78 43.66 71.88 11.69
CA ARG A 78 43.60 72.10 13.15
C ARG A 78 44.19 70.93 13.91
N TRP A 79 44.58 71.17 15.16
CA TRP A 79 45.00 70.11 16.07
C TRP A 79 43.80 69.51 16.80
N TRP A 80 43.69 68.17 16.81
CA TRP A 80 42.92 67.46 17.81
C TRP A 80 43.80 67.32 19.05
N VAL A 81 43.39 68.01 20.12
CA VAL A 81 44.06 67.99 21.42
C VAL A 81 43.30 67.00 22.29
N ASP A 82 43.95 65.89 22.65
CA ASP A 82 43.35 64.79 23.40
C ASP A 82 44.14 64.51 24.68
N VAL A 83 43.53 64.83 25.81
CA VAL A 83 44.12 64.69 27.13
C VAL A 83 43.72 63.33 27.70
N GLN A 84 44.70 62.44 27.87
CA GLN A 84 44.52 61.07 28.33
C GLN A 84 45.12 60.87 29.73
N PRO A 85 44.37 61.17 30.80
CA PRO A 85 44.82 60.89 32.16
C PRO A 85 44.79 59.38 32.44
N THR A 86 45.76 58.88 33.19
CA THR A 86 45.80 57.48 33.66
C THR A 86 44.65 57.18 34.63
N ARG A 87 44.13 58.21 35.32
CA ARG A 87 42.94 58.16 36.19
C ARG A 87 42.14 59.45 36.02
N GLY A 88 40.85 59.35 35.68
CA GLY A 88 39.98 60.48 35.36
C GLY A 88 39.31 60.33 34.00
N GLN A 89 38.45 61.28 33.63
CA GLN A 89 37.78 61.28 32.32
C GLN A 89 38.71 61.82 31.24
N ARG A 90 38.87 61.06 30.14
CA ARG A 90 39.54 61.53 28.91
C ARG A 90 38.69 62.60 28.24
N TYR A 91 39.31 63.68 27.81
CA TYR A 91 38.64 64.80 27.15
C TYR A 91 39.46 65.26 25.94
N GLY A 92 38.78 65.58 24.84
CA GLY A 92 39.42 66.04 23.62
C GLY A 92 38.60 67.08 22.86
N PHE A 93 39.28 67.97 22.16
CA PHE A 93 38.69 69.09 21.42
C PHE A 93 39.58 69.51 20.24
N TRP A 94 38.99 70.20 19.26
CA TRP A 94 39.76 70.82 18.19
C TRP A 94 40.26 72.19 18.65
N ALA A 95 41.52 72.50 18.35
CA ALA A 95 42.14 73.78 18.67
C ALA A 95 42.89 74.33 17.46
N ASN A 96 42.86 75.66 17.32
CA ASN A 96 43.73 76.38 16.42
C ASN A 96 44.95 76.87 17.20
N ILE A 97 46.08 76.17 17.09
CA ILE A 97 47.32 76.54 17.79
C ILE A 97 48.22 77.21 16.75
N ALA A 98 48.31 78.53 16.78
CA ALA A 98 48.93 79.35 15.74
C ALA A 98 49.99 80.32 16.32
N GLY A 99 50.81 80.89 15.45
CA GLY A 99 51.83 81.88 15.79
C GLY A 99 53.19 81.31 16.19
N THR A 100 54.04 82.18 16.74
CA THR A 100 55.42 81.86 17.17
C THR A 100 55.58 82.12 18.66
N GLY A 101 56.30 81.26 19.38
CA GLY A 101 56.55 81.41 20.82
C GLY A 101 55.92 80.28 21.65
N THR A 102 55.35 80.60 22.81
CA THR A 102 54.70 79.63 23.70
C THR A 102 53.20 79.87 23.75
N VAL A 103 52.42 78.80 23.54
CA VAL A 103 50.96 78.81 23.70
C VAL A 103 50.59 77.87 24.85
N ASP A 104 49.81 78.37 25.80
CA ASP A 104 49.35 77.57 26.95
C ASP A 104 47.98 76.94 26.65
N LEU A 105 47.81 75.68 27.06
CA LEU A 105 46.55 74.94 26.98
C LEU A 105 45.38 75.72 27.62
N ALA A 106 45.59 76.42 28.72
CA ALA A 106 44.56 77.20 29.41
C ALA A 106 44.07 78.42 28.59
N ALA A 107 44.87 78.87 27.62
CA ALA A 107 44.51 79.98 26.74
C ALA A 107 43.77 79.51 25.47
N LEU A 108 43.64 78.20 25.24
CA LEU A 108 42.95 77.68 24.07
C LEU A 108 41.44 77.68 24.25
N THR A 109 40.74 78.15 23.22
CA THR A 109 39.29 78.00 23.09
C THR A 109 38.99 76.85 22.12
N PRO A 110 38.13 75.88 22.50
CA PRO A 110 37.69 74.84 21.57
C PRO A 110 37.05 75.45 20.32
N VAL A 111 37.50 75.00 19.15
CA VAL A 111 36.95 75.42 17.85
C VAL A 111 36.22 74.25 17.18
N PRO A 112 35.37 74.49 16.17
CA PRO A 112 34.69 73.41 15.45
C PRO A 112 35.65 72.46 14.70
N ALA A 113 35.16 71.30 14.29
CA ALA A 113 35.91 70.41 13.41
C ALA A 113 36.15 71.07 12.02
N PRO A 114 37.32 70.89 11.38
CA PRO A 114 37.56 71.35 10.01
C PRO A 114 36.59 70.68 9.02
N GLY A 115 35.87 71.46 8.18
CA GLY A 115 34.92 70.95 7.17
C GLY A 115 33.49 71.55 7.24
N GLY A 116 33.10 72.12 8.39
CA GLY A 116 32.23 73.30 8.51
C GLY A 116 30.69 73.21 8.33
N GLY A 117 29.99 73.83 9.29
CA GLY A 117 28.81 74.70 9.12
C GLY A 117 28.55 75.40 10.47
N SER A 118 29.02 76.63 10.78
CA SER A 118 28.80 78.01 10.25
C SER A 118 27.46 78.59 10.68
N GLY A 119 27.29 79.82 11.21
CA GLY A 119 28.13 81.02 11.40
C GLY A 119 27.41 81.96 12.39
N GLY A 120 27.77 83.20 12.72
CA GLY A 120 28.76 84.22 12.33
C GLY A 120 28.42 85.47 13.19
N GLY A 121 29.39 86.22 13.74
CA GLY A 121 29.84 87.53 13.20
C GLY A 121 28.80 88.66 13.41
N GLY A 122 29.09 89.84 13.95
CA GLY A 122 30.35 90.53 14.19
C GLY A 122 30.08 91.90 14.82
N GLY A 123 31.15 92.58 15.23
CA GLY A 123 31.11 93.88 15.88
C GLY A 123 31.02 95.10 14.94
N GLY A 124 31.06 96.28 15.56
CA GLY A 124 31.31 97.55 14.91
C GLY A 124 31.36 98.70 15.93
N ALA A 125 32.46 99.45 15.95
CA ALA A 125 32.75 100.54 16.87
C ALA A 125 32.60 101.91 16.20
N VAL A 126 32.10 102.89 16.95
CA VAL A 126 32.39 104.36 16.91
C VAL A 126 31.61 104.99 18.08
N SER A 127 31.96 106.06 18.78
CA SER A 127 33.18 106.85 19.02
C SER A 127 32.71 108.05 19.86
N SER A 128 33.38 108.34 20.98
CA SER A 128 33.21 109.51 21.87
C SER A 128 32.06 109.49 22.91
N VAL A 129 32.43 109.71 24.17
CA VAL A 129 31.63 110.53 25.08
C VAL A 129 32.38 111.86 25.20
N ASN A 130 31.94 112.84 24.41
CA ASN A 130 32.17 114.28 24.59
C ASN A 130 33.62 114.80 24.67
N ASP A 131 34.50 114.47 23.73
CA ASP A 131 35.60 115.37 23.26
C ASP A 131 36.33 116.25 24.31
N LYS A 132 36.64 115.72 25.50
CA LYS A 132 37.39 116.46 26.53
C LYS A 132 38.67 115.72 26.91
N VAL A 133 39.79 116.36 26.58
CA VAL A 133 41.13 115.99 27.03
C VAL A 133 41.44 116.80 28.30
N GLY A 134 41.53 116.13 29.46
CA GLY A 134 41.79 116.74 30.78
C GLY A 134 41.23 115.89 31.94
N ALA A 135 41.61 116.19 33.18
CA ALA A 135 41.09 115.49 34.36
C ALA A 135 39.60 115.83 34.59
N VAL A 136 38.72 114.85 34.39
CA VAL A 136 37.28 114.96 34.70
C VAL A 136 36.97 113.99 35.84
N VAL A 137 36.59 114.55 36.98
CA VAL A 137 36.08 113.84 38.17
C VAL A 137 34.56 113.80 38.05
N LEU A 138 33.98 112.58 38.03
CA LEU A 138 32.53 112.36 38.10
C LEU A 138 32.13 112.04 39.55
N ASN A 139 31.01 112.58 40.03
CA ASN A 139 30.50 112.40 41.39
C ASN A 139 29.25 111.48 41.42
N ALA A 140 28.73 111.22 42.63
CA ALA A 140 27.65 110.26 42.86
C ALA A 140 26.29 110.64 42.24
N ALA A 141 26.08 111.88 41.80
CA ALA A 141 24.89 112.26 41.01
C ALA A 141 25.08 112.00 39.51
N ASP A 142 26.32 111.71 39.06
CA ASP A 142 26.66 111.39 37.67
C ASP A 142 26.55 109.88 37.38
N VAL A 143 26.11 109.06 38.36
CA VAL A 143 26.04 107.58 38.29
C VAL A 143 24.73 106.96 38.82
N ASP A 144 23.69 107.75 39.12
CA ASP A 144 22.35 107.27 39.51
C ASP A 144 22.34 106.11 40.56
N ALA A 145 22.98 106.30 41.72
CA ALA A 145 23.01 105.27 42.78
C ALA A 145 21.80 105.36 43.75
N ASP A 146 21.13 104.22 44.01
CA ASP A 146 19.87 104.05 44.77
C ASP A 146 20.03 104.14 46.33
N PRO A 147 19.04 104.66 47.10
CA PRO A 147 19.07 104.73 48.57
C PRO A 147 18.95 103.37 49.30
N GLU A 148 19.55 103.29 50.49
CA GLU A 148 19.64 102.10 51.37
C GLU A 148 18.25 101.49 51.72
N GLY A 149 18.05 100.21 51.38
CA GLY A 149 16.87 99.41 51.74
C GLY A 149 15.85 99.14 50.61
N THR A 150 15.99 99.78 49.45
CA THR A 150 15.07 99.58 48.30
C THR A 150 15.40 98.32 47.50
N ALA A 151 16.68 97.95 47.45
CA ALA A 151 17.17 96.72 46.84
C ALA A 151 16.69 95.45 47.56
N ASP A 152 16.62 95.43 48.90
CA ASP A 152 16.23 94.23 49.66
C ASP A 152 14.74 93.86 49.46
N ALA A 153 13.87 94.87 49.35
CA ALA A 153 12.45 94.64 49.02
C ALA A 153 12.26 94.18 47.56
N ALA A 154 13.05 94.71 46.62
CA ALA A 154 13.06 94.26 45.23
C ALA A 154 13.58 92.83 45.08
N ILE A 155 14.61 92.44 45.84
CA ILE A 155 15.16 91.08 45.86
C ILE A 155 14.17 90.07 46.45
N ALA A 156 13.44 90.42 47.51
CA ALA A 156 12.43 89.54 48.10
C ALA A 156 11.24 89.29 47.16
N ALA A 157 10.81 90.30 46.39
CA ALA A 157 9.77 90.14 45.37
C ALA A 157 10.27 89.38 44.13
N HIS A 158 11.54 89.55 43.77
CA HIS A 158 12.21 88.84 42.69
C HIS A 158 12.35 87.33 42.98
N ALA A 159 12.73 86.96 44.21
CA ALA A 159 12.99 85.59 44.62
C ALA A 159 11.76 84.66 44.65
N VAL A 160 10.55 85.19 44.77
CA VAL A 160 9.29 84.41 44.78
C VAL A 160 8.52 84.46 43.45
N SER A 161 8.95 85.28 42.49
CA SER A 161 8.37 85.30 41.15
C SER A 161 8.92 84.15 40.30
N THR A 162 8.04 83.51 39.51
CA THR A 162 8.44 82.43 38.58
C THR A 162 9.14 82.97 37.33
N ASP A 163 8.88 84.23 36.98
CA ASP A 163 9.52 84.94 35.88
C ASP A 163 9.59 86.45 36.17
N PRO A 164 10.44 86.88 37.12
CA PRO A 164 10.51 88.28 37.57
C PRO A 164 10.99 89.26 36.50
N HIS A 165 11.59 88.77 35.42
CA HIS A 165 12.11 89.60 34.34
C HIS A 165 11.24 89.54 33.08
N GLY A 166 10.21 88.69 33.04
CA GLY A 166 9.41 88.43 31.85
C GLY A 166 10.20 87.80 30.71
N ASP A 167 11.47 87.46 30.94
CA ASP A 167 12.41 86.97 29.94
C ASP A 167 12.11 85.51 29.61
N ARG A 168 11.62 84.72 30.58
CA ARG A 168 11.17 83.34 30.33
C ARG A 168 9.86 83.31 29.55
N ALA A 169 8.91 84.19 29.84
CA ALA A 169 7.64 84.31 29.15
C ALA A 169 7.81 84.94 27.74
N ALA A 170 8.72 85.90 27.60
CA ALA A 170 9.11 86.44 26.31
C ALA A 170 9.88 85.40 25.46
N ALA A 171 10.81 84.66 26.06
CA ALA A 171 11.50 83.57 25.37
C ALA A 171 10.54 82.43 25.00
N ALA A 172 9.59 82.08 25.87
CA ALA A 172 8.56 81.08 25.57
C ALA A 172 7.59 81.57 24.46
N SER A 173 7.22 82.84 24.44
CA SER A 173 6.38 83.42 23.38
C SER A 173 7.14 83.54 22.05
N ALA A 174 8.42 83.92 22.09
CA ALA A 174 9.28 83.96 20.91
C ALA A 174 9.58 82.56 20.36
N LEU A 175 9.77 81.57 21.24
CA LEU A 175 9.92 80.17 20.85
C LEU A 175 8.61 79.63 20.29
N ALA A 176 7.47 79.90 20.91
CA ALA A 176 6.16 79.50 20.40
C ALA A 176 5.82 80.17 19.05
N ALA A 177 6.21 81.44 18.86
CA ALA A 177 6.07 82.13 17.58
C ALA A 177 7.00 81.52 16.51
N HIS A 178 8.25 81.22 16.87
CA HIS A 178 9.20 80.54 15.99
C HIS A 178 8.77 79.08 15.66
N GLU A 179 8.16 78.37 16.60
CA GLU A 179 7.59 77.03 16.38
C GLU A 179 6.32 77.07 15.52
N ALA A 180 5.59 78.20 15.53
CA ALA A 180 4.44 78.44 14.66
C ALA A 180 4.83 79.03 13.29
N ASP A 181 6.05 79.54 13.13
CA ASP A 181 6.54 80.10 11.87
C ASP A 181 6.74 79.01 10.83
N THR A 182 5.90 79.07 9.80
CA THR A 182 5.95 78.12 8.68
C THR A 182 6.65 78.69 7.46
N THR A 183 7.25 79.89 7.54
CA THR A 183 7.89 80.55 6.39
C THR A 183 9.22 81.20 6.77
N SER A 184 10.21 81.11 5.88
CA SER A 184 11.55 81.71 6.01
C SER A 184 12.39 81.27 7.21
N VAL A 185 12.09 80.12 7.81
CA VAL A 185 12.91 79.50 8.87
C VAL A 185 14.14 78.85 8.24
N HIS A 186 15.35 79.20 8.71
CA HIS A 186 16.63 78.66 8.23
C HIS A 186 16.85 78.74 6.70
N GLY A 187 16.31 79.77 6.03
CA GLY A 187 16.44 79.96 4.58
C GLY A 187 15.43 79.18 3.74
N ILE A 188 14.45 78.51 4.35
CA ILE A 188 13.39 77.76 3.68
C ILE A 188 12.16 78.65 3.54
N SER A 189 11.71 78.96 2.31
CA SER A 189 10.62 79.95 2.12
C SER A 189 9.29 79.53 2.76
N ASN A 190 8.97 78.23 2.80
CA ASN A 190 7.80 77.69 3.49
C ASN A 190 8.07 76.26 4.01
N THR A 191 8.15 76.06 5.33
CA THR A 191 8.39 74.76 5.96
C THR A 191 7.16 73.84 5.94
N ALA A 192 5.94 74.34 5.72
CA ALA A 192 4.76 73.50 5.47
C ALA A 192 4.83 72.76 4.12
N THR A 193 5.79 73.13 3.25
CA THR A 193 6.07 72.41 2.00
C THR A 193 7.20 71.38 2.12
N LEU A 194 7.83 71.23 3.29
CA LEU A 194 8.81 70.15 3.51
C LEU A 194 8.10 68.81 3.50
N GLU A 195 8.58 67.91 2.65
CA GLU A 195 8.10 66.54 2.60
C GLU A 195 8.41 65.85 3.93
N THR A 196 7.36 65.37 4.61
CA THR A 196 7.56 64.51 5.79
C THR A 196 8.09 63.15 5.34
N GLN A 197 8.82 62.46 6.21
CA GLN A 197 9.26 61.08 5.91
C GLN A 197 8.07 60.17 5.53
N SER A 198 6.93 60.35 6.22
CA SER A 198 5.68 59.65 5.91
C SER A 198 5.09 60.05 4.56
N GLY A 199 5.16 61.33 4.17
CA GLY A 199 4.73 61.82 2.86
C GLY A 199 5.60 61.26 1.72
N ALA A 200 6.92 61.24 1.91
CA ALA A 200 7.86 60.64 0.97
C ALA A 200 7.62 59.14 0.80
N GLN A 201 7.38 58.42 1.91
CA GLN A 201 7.03 57.00 1.89
C GLN A 201 5.69 56.77 1.18
N ALA A 202 4.66 57.56 1.47
CA ALA A 202 3.37 57.46 0.80
C ALA A 202 3.47 57.71 -0.72
N LYS A 203 4.33 58.64 -1.15
CA LYS A 203 4.62 58.87 -2.58
C LYS A 203 5.37 57.70 -3.21
N ALA A 204 6.32 57.09 -2.50
CA ALA A 204 7.03 55.90 -2.97
C ALA A 204 6.10 54.69 -3.09
N ASP A 205 5.23 54.47 -2.10
CA ASP A 205 4.24 53.39 -2.10
C ASP A 205 3.20 53.61 -3.22
N ALA A 206 2.73 54.85 -3.42
CA ALA A 206 1.83 55.19 -4.52
C ALA A 206 2.49 54.99 -5.90
N ALA A 207 3.77 55.34 -6.05
CA ALA A 207 4.53 55.09 -7.27
C ALA A 207 4.74 53.59 -7.52
N GLN A 208 5.02 52.81 -6.47
CA GLN A 208 5.12 51.35 -6.55
C GLN A 208 3.77 50.73 -6.95
N ALA A 209 2.67 51.15 -6.33
CA ALA A 209 1.33 50.69 -6.65
C ALA A 209 0.93 51.02 -8.10
N ALA A 210 1.25 52.24 -8.57
CA ALA A 210 1.02 52.65 -9.95
C ALA A 210 1.87 51.85 -10.95
N ALA A 211 3.13 51.55 -10.62
CA ALA A 211 4.00 50.72 -11.44
C ALA A 211 3.49 49.26 -11.52
N ILE A 212 3.01 48.70 -10.40
CA ILE A 212 2.39 47.37 -10.37
C ILE A 212 1.11 47.37 -11.21
N ALA A 213 0.23 48.36 -11.05
CA ALA A 213 -1.01 48.47 -11.82
C ALA A 213 -0.75 48.63 -13.33
N SER A 214 0.25 49.45 -13.70
CA SER A 214 0.66 49.62 -15.10
C SER A 214 1.24 48.33 -15.68
N SER A 215 2.09 47.63 -14.91
CA SER A 215 2.66 46.34 -15.33
C SER A 215 1.59 45.25 -15.45
N ALA A 216 0.61 45.24 -14.55
CA ALA A 216 -0.53 44.32 -14.61
C ALA A 216 -1.44 44.62 -15.81
N SER A 217 -1.67 45.89 -16.13
CA SER A 217 -2.42 46.32 -17.31
C SER A 217 -1.68 45.96 -18.61
N ASP A 218 -0.37 46.20 -18.69
CA ASP A 218 0.47 45.80 -19.83
C ASP A 218 0.51 44.28 -20.00
N ALA A 219 0.66 43.53 -18.90
CA ALA A 219 0.58 42.06 -18.94
C ALA A 219 -0.80 41.60 -19.42
N THR A 220 -1.88 42.18 -18.92
CA THR A 220 -3.25 41.87 -19.35
C THR A 220 -3.43 42.19 -20.83
N ALA A 221 -3.00 43.35 -21.30
CA ALA A 221 -3.11 43.76 -22.71
C ALA A 221 -2.29 42.85 -23.64
N LYS A 222 -1.07 42.46 -23.23
CA LYS A 222 -0.24 41.50 -23.97
C LYS A 222 -0.86 40.11 -24.01
N VAL A 223 -1.43 39.65 -22.89
CA VAL A 223 -2.15 38.37 -22.83
C VAL A 223 -3.40 38.43 -23.71
N THR A 224 -4.22 39.48 -23.62
CA THR A 224 -5.40 39.65 -24.49
C THR A 224 -5.03 39.74 -25.97
N THR A 225 -3.91 40.40 -26.31
CA THR A 225 -3.39 40.43 -27.69
C THR A 225 -2.97 39.04 -28.13
N HIS A 226 -2.24 38.31 -27.28
CA HIS A 226 -1.83 36.93 -27.55
C HIS A 226 -3.02 35.97 -27.66
N GLU A 227 -4.07 36.14 -26.85
CA GLU A 227 -5.32 35.38 -26.91
C GLU A 227 -6.13 35.67 -28.19
N ALA A 228 -5.94 36.86 -28.78
CA ALA A 228 -6.54 37.25 -30.06
C ALA A 228 -5.69 36.86 -31.28
N ASP A 229 -4.41 36.49 -31.10
CA ASP A 229 -3.53 36.05 -32.17
C ASP A 229 -3.95 34.68 -32.70
N THR A 230 -4.39 34.65 -33.95
CA THR A 230 -4.84 33.43 -34.64
C THR A 230 -3.85 32.93 -35.70
N THR A 231 -2.72 33.61 -35.88
CA THR A 231 -1.70 33.26 -36.89
C THR A 231 -0.31 33.23 -36.28
N ALA A 232 0.56 32.33 -36.77
CA ALA A 232 1.96 32.17 -36.36
C ALA A 232 2.23 31.90 -34.86
N VAL A 233 1.22 31.49 -34.08
CA VAL A 233 1.38 31.11 -32.67
C VAL A 233 2.07 29.75 -32.58
N HIS A 234 3.22 29.68 -31.90
CA HIS A 234 4.04 28.45 -31.74
C HIS A 234 4.43 27.75 -33.07
N GLY A 235 4.57 28.51 -34.16
CA GLY A 235 4.92 27.96 -35.48
C GLY A 235 3.75 27.39 -36.28
N ILE A 236 2.50 27.59 -35.81
CA ILE A 236 1.28 27.20 -36.53
C ILE A 236 0.80 28.41 -37.33
N ALA A 237 0.68 28.26 -38.66
CA ALA A 237 0.38 29.37 -39.57
C ALA A 237 -1.01 30.00 -39.33
N ASP A 238 -2.01 29.18 -38.98
CA ASP A 238 -3.38 29.60 -38.65
C ASP A 238 -3.97 28.63 -37.62
N THR A 239 -4.34 29.12 -36.43
CA THR A 239 -4.87 28.31 -35.34
C THR A 239 -6.35 27.96 -35.53
N ALA A 240 -7.07 28.60 -36.46
CA ALA A 240 -8.43 28.20 -36.85
C ALA A 240 -8.46 26.84 -37.57
N LEU A 241 -7.31 26.35 -38.04
CA LEU A 241 -7.14 25.01 -38.62
C LEU A 241 -6.86 23.93 -37.55
N LEU A 242 -6.71 24.31 -36.28
CA LEU A 242 -6.47 23.34 -35.21
C LEU A 242 -7.78 22.60 -34.91
N GLU A 243 -7.83 21.33 -35.28
CA GLU A 243 -8.99 20.47 -35.02
C GLU A 243 -9.31 20.45 -33.52
N THR A 244 -10.51 20.86 -33.14
CA THR A 244 -10.97 20.76 -31.75
C THR A 244 -11.21 19.29 -31.40
N SER A 245 -11.08 18.92 -30.13
CA SER A 245 -11.42 17.57 -29.67
C SER A 245 -12.87 17.20 -30.03
N SER A 246 -13.79 18.17 -30.05
CA SER A 246 -15.17 17.98 -30.49
C SER A 246 -15.30 17.79 -32.01
N GLY A 247 -14.50 18.48 -32.83
CA GLY A 247 -14.43 18.29 -34.28
C GLY A 247 -13.87 16.92 -34.64
N ALA A 248 -12.77 16.52 -33.98
CA ALA A 248 -12.18 15.19 -34.11
C ALA A 248 -13.15 14.08 -33.67
N GLN A 249 -13.85 14.27 -32.54
CA GLN A 249 -14.88 13.35 -32.07
C GLN A 249 -16.05 13.27 -33.06
N SER A 250 -16.51 14.39 -33.60
CA SER A 250 -17.60 14.40 -34.61
C SER A 250 -17.20 13.65 -35.88
N LYS A 251 -15.94 13.77 -36.32
CA LYS A 251 -15.41 12.99 -37.46
C LYS A 251 -15.27 11.51 -37.14
N ALA A 252 -14.85 11.17 -35.92
CA ALA A 252 -14.79 9.79 -35.45
C ALA A 252 -16.18 9.16 -35.36
N ASP A 253 -17.16 9.87 -34.83
CA ASP A 253 -18.56 9.44 -34.72
C ASP A 253 -19.19 9.26 -36.11
N ALA A 254 -18.91 10.18 -37.05
CA ALA A 254 -19.36 10.06 -38.44
C ALA A 254 -18.73 8.84 -39.15
N ALA A 255 -17.43 8.60 -38.94
CA ALA A 255 -16.73 7.43 -39.46
C ALA A 255 -17.27 6.13 -38.85
N GLN A 256 -17.53 6.11 -37.54
CA GLN A 256 -18.14 4.98 -36.84
C GLN A 256 -19.54 4.70 -37.37
N SER A 257 -20.39 5.72 -37.51
CA SER A 257 -21.76 5.59 -38.04
C SER A 257 -21.76 5.03 -39.47
N THR A 258 -20.83 5.49 -40.31
CA THR A 258 -20.65 4.98 -41.68
C THR A 258 -20.18 3.53 -41.71
N ALA A 259 -19.22 3.17 -40.85
CA ALA A 259 -18.71 1.81 -40.74
C ALA A 259 -19.80 0.84 -40.23
N VAL A 260 -20.59 1.25 -39.23
CA VAL A 260 -21.73 0.49 -38.71
C VAL A 260 -22.79 0.28 -39.80
N SER A 261 -23.15 1.34 -40.54
CA SER A 261 -24.13 1.25 -41.63
C SER A 261 -23.66 0.32 -42.76
N THR A 262 -22.37 0.39 -43.10
CA THR A 262 -21.76 -0.48 -44.14
C THR A 262 -21.73 -1.94 -43.68
N ALA A 263 -21.34 -2.19 -42.43
CA ALA A 263 -21.32 -3.54 -41.86
C ALA A 263 -22.73 -4.13 -41.73
N ALA A 264 -23.73 -3.32 -41.36
CA ALA A 264 -25.12 -3.73 -41.30
C ALA A 264 -25.68 -4.07 -42.69
N ALA A 265 -25.33 -3.30 -43.72
CA ALA A 265 -25.70 -3.59 -45.10
C ALA A 265 -25.04 -4.87 -45.62
N ASP A 266 -23.74 -5.07 -45.36
CA ASP A 266 -23.00 -6.29 -45.72
C ASP A 266 -23.58 -7.52 -45.01
N ALA A 267 -23.86 -7.41 -43.71
CA ALA A 267 -24.52 -8.48 -42.94
C ALA A 267 -25.90 -8.81 -43.52
N THR A 268 -26.70 -7.80 -43.84
CA THR A 268 -28.02 -7.99 -44.46
C THR A 268 -27.91 -8.68 -45.83
N ALA A 269 -26.95 -8.27 -46.65
CA ALA A 269 -26.71 -8.89 -47.96
C ALA A 269 -26.26 -10.36 -47.83
N LYS A 270 -25.36 -10.65 -46.89
CA LYS A 270 -24.90 -12.02 -46.60
C LYS A 270 -26.02 -12.91 -46.07
N VAL A 271 -26.86 -12.40 -45.17
CA VAL A 271 -28.04 -13.12 -44.65
C VAL A 271 -29.06 -13.37 -45.75
N ALA A 272 -29.31 -12.38 -46.62
CA ALA A 272 -30.22 -12.54 -47.75
C ALA A 272 -29.70 -13.60 -48.75
N ALA A 273 -28.40 -13.57 -49.06
CA ALA A 273 -27.75 -14.57 -49.91
C ALA A 273 -27.80 -15.98 -49.30
N HIS A 274 -27.58 -16.08 -47.98
CA HIS A 274 -27.70 -17.33 -47.22
C HIS A 274 -29.12 -17.88 -47.22
N SER A 275 -30.12 -17.01 -46.99
CA SER A 275 -31.56 -17.37 -46.93
C SER A 275 -32.12 -17.78 -48.29
N ALA A 276 -31.60 -17.23 -49.39
CA ALA A 276 -32.00 -17.56 -50.75
C ALA A 276 -31.35 -18.85 -51.29
N ALA A 277 -30.27 -19.32 -50.66
CA ALA A 277 -29.60 -20.54 -51.07
C ALA A 277 -30.37 -21.78 -50.57
N SER A 278 -30.50 -22.78 -51.43
CA SER A 278 -31.16 -24.05 -51.12
C SER A 278 -30.36 -24.94 -50.16
N ASP A 279 -29.03 -24.80 -50.18
CA ASP A 279 -28.08 -25.49 -49.28
C ASP A 279 -26.83 -24.60 -49.08
N PRO A 280 -26.95 -23.47 -48.35
CA PRO A 280 -25.87 -22.47 -48.21
C PRO A 280 -24.60 -23.01 -47.54
N HIS A 281 -24.71 -24.14 -46.85
CA HIS A 281 -23.61 -24.76 -46.11
C HIS A 281 -23.14 -26.07 -46.75
N GLY A 282 -23.82 -26.58 -47.78
CA GLY A 282 -23.56 -27.92 -48.34
C GLY A 282 -23.81 -29.05 -47.34
N ASP A 283 -24.33 -28.72 -46.16
CA ASP A 283 -24.46 -29.61 -45.03
C ASP A 283 -25.72 -30.46 -45.15
N ARG A 284 -26.75 -30.00 -45.87
CA ARG A 284 -27.96 -30.79 -46.12
C ARG A 284 -27.66 -31.96 -47.06
N ALA A 285 -26.88 -31.73 -48.11
CA ALA A 285 -26.42 -32.79 -49.02
C ALA A 285 -25.44 -33.76 -48.33
N ASP A 286 -24.52 -33.24 -47.51
CA ASP A 286 -23.58 -34.04 -46.73
C ASP A 286 -24.31 -34.87 -45.65
N ALA A 287 -25.27 -34.26 -44.95
CA ALA A 287 -26.09 -34.90 -43.93
C ALA A 287 -26.96 -36.03 -44.50
N ALA A 288 -27.55 -35.83 -45.68
CA ALA A 288 -28.33 -36.87 -46.34
C ALA A 288 -27.48 -38.09 -46.76
N SER A 289 -26.16 -37.92 -46.91
CA SER A 289 -25.23 -39.01 -47.23
C SER A 289 -24.57 -39.65 -46.00
N LYS A 290 -24.49 -38.92 -44.87
CA LYS A 290 -23.75 -39.34 -43.66
C LYS A 290 -24.64 -39.72 -42.47
N TYR A 291 -25.89 -39.25 -42.41
CA TYR A 291 -26.78 -39.46 -41.27
C TYR A 291 -28.05 -40.20 -41.68
N LEU A 292 -28.55 -41.03 -40.77
CA LEU A 292 -29.80 -41.77 -40.92
C LEU A 292 -30.99 -40.81 -40.79
N ALA A 293 -32.01 -40.96 -41.63
CA ALA A 293 -33.20 -40.12 -41.55
C ALA A 293 -34.12 -40.61 -40.42
N LYS A 294 -34.47 -39.71 -39.49
CA LYS A 294 -35.35 -40.02 -38.35
C LYS A 294 -36.69 -40.65 -38.77
N THR A 295 -37.27 -40.19 -39.88
CA THR A 295 -38.53 -40.72 -40.44
C THR A 295 -38.41 -42.15 -40.96
N ASN A 296 -37.21 -42.57 -41.35
CA ASN A 296 -36.96 -43.93 -41.82
C ASN A 296 -36.81 -44.92 -40.67
N ASN A 297 -36.82 -44.46 -39.41
CA ASN A 297 -36.75 -45.30 -38.22
C ASN A 297 -35.66 -46.38 -38.31
N LEU A 298 -34.45 -45.97 -38.71
CA LEU A 298 -33.27 -46.82 -38.89
C LEU A 298 -33.37 -47.88 -40.01
N SER A 299 -34.38 -47.82 -40.87
CA SER A 299 -34.49 -48.73 -42.03
C SER A 299 -33.46 -48.44 -43.13
N ASP A 300 -32.88 -47.24 -43.13
CA ASP A 300 -31.79 -46.80 -44.01
C ASP A 300 -30.38 -47.12 -43.45
N LEU A 301 -30.32 -47.93 -42.40
CA LEU A 301 -29.09 -48.47 -41.86
C LEU A 301 -28.49 -49.50 -42.82
N GLY A 302 -27.35 -49.17 -43.44
CA GLY A 302 -26.72 -50.05 -44.44
C GLY A 302 -26.41 -51.47 -43.97
N SER A 303 -26.20 -51.67 -42.67
CA SER A 303 -26.15 -53.01 -42.04
C SER A 303 -26.45 -52.91 -40.55
N ALA A 304 -27.59 -53.44 -40.14
CA ALA A 304 -27.96 -53.52 -38.72
C ALA A 304 -26.93 -54.32 -37.91
N THR A 305 -26.32 -55.34 -38.50
CA THR A 305 -25.28 -56.16 -37.85
C THR A 305 -24.02 -55.34 -37.58
N THR A 306 -23.52 -54.62 -38.58
CA THR A 306 -22.31 -53.79 -38.43
C THR A 306 -22.54 -52.64 -37.46
N ALA A 307 -23.73 -52.04 -37.47
CA ALA A 307 -24.09 -50.98 -36.53
C ALA A 307 -24.12 -51.48 -35.07
N ARG A 308 -24.68 -52.68 -34.82
CA ARG A 308 -24.64 -53.30 -33.49
C ARG A 308 -23.20 -53.57 -33.01
N THR A 309 -22.32 -54.00 -33.93
CA THR A 309 -20.89 -54.19 -33.64
C THR A 309 -20.20 -52.87 -33.29
N ASN A 310 -20.42 -51.82 -34.08
CA ASN A 310 -19.80 -50.51 -33.86
C ASN A 310 -20.27 -49.82 -32.57
N LEU A 311 -21.52 -50.03 -32.17
CA LEU A 311 -22.07 -49.50 -30.91
C LEU A 311 -21.65 -50.32 -29.67
N GLY A 312 -20.90 -51.42 -29.85
CA GLY A 312 -20.43 -52.25 -28.74
C GLY A 312 -21.55 -52.96 -27.96
N LEU A 313 -22.77 -53.01 -28.51
CA LEU A 313 -23.96 -53.55 -27.81
C LEU A 313 -23.97 -55.08 -27.72
N ALA A 314 -23.05 -55.76 -28.41
CA ALA A 314 -22.86 -57.21 -28.42
C ALA A 314 -24.20 -57.98 -28.56
N GLY A 315 -24.40 -59.06 -27.79
CA GLY A 315 -25.64 -59.86 -27.82
C GLY A 315 -26.88 -59.13 -27.27
N ALA A 316 -26.73 -58.03 -26.52
CA ALA A 316 -27.87 -57.33 -25.91
C ALA A 316 -28.80 -56.73 -26.98
N ALA A 317 -28.25 -56.29 -28.11
CA ALA A 317 -29.02 -55.66 -29.19
C ALA A 317 -29.90 -56.64 -30.01
N THR A 318 -29.89 -57.93 -29.68
CA THR A 318 -30.81 -58.93 -30.26
C THR A 318 -31.78 -59.54 -29.25
N LEU A 319 -31.66 -59.17 -27.97
CA LEU A 319 -32.53 -59.68 -26.91
C LEU A 319 -33.73 -58.74 -26.71
N SER A 320 -34.88 -59.29 -26.38
CA SER A 320 -36.06 -58.50 -25.97
C SER A 320 -35.79 -57.79 -24.65
N VAL A 321 -36.47 -56.66 -24.40
CA VAL A 321 -36.50 -56.01 -23.08
C VAL A 321 -37.50 -56.75 -22.19
N GLY A 322 -37.12 -57.08 -20.94
CA GLY A 322 -38.00 -57.80 -20.02
C GLY A 322 -37.35 -58.11 -18.67
N THR A 323 -38.08 -58.81 -17.80
CA THR A 323 -37.69 -59.11 -16.41
C THR A 323 -37.16 -60.53 -16.17
N THR A 324 -36.90 -61.30 -17.23
CA THR A 324 -36.46 -62.70 -17.14
C THR A 324 -35.03 -62.89 -17.64
N ALA A 325 -34.35 -63.96 -17.19
CA ALA A 325 -33.00 -64.28 -17.66
C ALA A 325 -32.97 -64.49 -19.19
N GLY A 326 -31.98 -63.93 -19.87
CA GLY A 326 -31.91 -63.91 -21.34
C GLY A 326 -32.61 -62.72 -22.01
N THR A 327 -33.03 -61.71 -21.25
CA THR A 327 -33.57 -60.43 -21.75
C THR A 327 -32.75 -59.24 -21.27
N VAL A 328 -32.78 -58.13 -22.01
CA VAL A 328 -32.25 -56.83 -21.54
C VAL A 328 -33.15 -56.35 -20.41
N ALA A 329 -32.58 -56.01 -19.25
CA ALA A 329 -33.34 -55.54 -18.09
C ALA A 329 -34.04 -54.21 -18.37
N ALA A 330 -35.35 -54.15 -18.09
CA ALA A 330 -36.12 -52.90 -18.12
C ALA A 330 -35.68 -51.97 -16.98
N GLY A 331 -35.83 -50.64 -17.10
CA GLY A 331 -35.32 -49.69 -16.10
C GLY A 331 -35.90 -49.84 -14.68
N ASP A 332 -37.00 -50.58 -14.54
CA ASP A 332 -37.70 -50.94 -13.30
C ASP A 332 -37.54 -52.43 -12.93
N ASP A 333 -36.62 -53.14 -13.59
CA ASP A 333 -36.35 -54.56 -13.38
C ASP A 333 -35.73 -54.80 -12.00
N SER A 334 -36.30 -55.76 -11.25
CA SER A 334 -35.86 -56.13 -9.90
C SER A 334 -34.40 -56.61 -9.80
N ARG A 335 -33.75 -56.92 -10.93
CA ARG A 335 -32.30 -57.18 -11.00
C ARG A 335 -31.47 -55.93 -10.72
N PHE A 336 -32.03 -54.74 -10.90
CA PHE A 336 -31.46 -53.49 -10.40
C PHE A 336 -31.83 -53.37 -8.92
N SER A 337 -31.03 -53.97 -8.04
CA SER A 337 -31.13 -53.72 -6.60
C SER A 337 -31.07 -52.21 -6.36
N ALA A 338 -32.14 -51.65 -5.79
CA ALA A 338 -32.32 -50.23 -5.54
C ALA A 338 -31.05 -49.59 -4.93
N ILE A 339 -30.35 -48.79 -5.74
CA ILE A 339 -29.21 -47.98 -5.31
C ILE A 339 -29.81 -46.73 -4.68
N GLY A 340 -29.64 -46.56 -3.35
CA GLY A 340 -29.79 -45.26 -2.72
C GLY A 340 -28.89 -44.28 -3.47
N SER A 341 -29.48 -43.24 -4.05
CA SER A 341 -28.80 -42.33 -4.97
C SER A 341 -27.47 -41.84 -4.38
N THR A 342 -26.36 -42.27 -4.98
CA THR A 342 -25.07 -41.59 -4.82
C THR A 342 -25.25 -40.14 -5.24
N GLY A 343 -24.81 -39.19 -4.41
CA GLY A 343 -24.76 -37.78 -4.80
C GLY A 343 -23.89 -37.56 -6.04
N PRO A 344 -23.89 -36.36 -6.64
CA PRO A 344 -23.08 -36.04 -7.80
C PRO A 344 -21.62 -36.46 -7.59
N GLN A 345 -21.15 -37.42 -8.38
CA GLN A 345 -19.74 -37.75 -8.43
C GLN A 345 -19.04 -36.57 -9.12
N SER A 346 -18.12 -35.90 -8.42
CA SER A 346 -17.36 -34.83 -9.05
C SER A 346 -16.66 -35.36 -10.29
N GLN A 347 -16.80 -34.64 -11.41
CA GLN A 347 -16.08 -34.95 -12.63
C GLN A 347 -14.57 -34.86 -12.36
N ALA A 348 -13.78 -35.69 -13.04
CA ALA A 348 -12.34 -35.58 -13.02
C ALA A 348 -11.93 -34.17 -13.49
N GLY A 349 -11.46 -33.33 -12.56
CA GLY A 349 -10.60 -32.21 -12.93
C GLY A 349 -9.36 -32.76 -13.62
N LEU A 350 -8.81 -32.02 -14.59
CA LEU A 350 -7.71 -32.40 -15.49
C LEU A 350 -6.35 -32.62 -14.80
N ASP A 351 -6.35 -33.01 -13.52
CA ASP A 351 -5.21 -33.03 -12.62
C ASP A 351 -4.69 -34.43 -12.27
N GLY A 352 -5.22 -35.52 -12.81
CA GLY A 352 -4.71 -36.88 -12.54
C GLY A 352 -4.47 -37.18 -11.04
N GLY A 353 -5.18 -36.51 -10.13
CA GLY A 353 -4.78 -36.38 -8.73
C GLY A 353 -5.50 -35.28 -7.97
N ALA A 354 -6.80 -35.09 -8.22
CA ALA A 354 -7.67 -34.31 -7.34
C ALA A 354 -8.69 -35.26 -6.68
N LEU A 355 -8.99 -34.95 -5.43
CA LEU A 355 -9.78 -35.78 -4.55
C LEU A 355 -11.13 -36.14 -5.18
N ARG A 356 -11.39 -37.40 -5.51
CA ARG A 356 -12.76 -37.80 -5.87
C ARG A 356 -13.54 -37.84 -4.57
N THR A 357 -14.76 -37.31 -4.53
CA THR A 357 -15.64 -37.45 -3.37
C THR A 357 -16.89 -38.19 -3.78
N ALA A 358 -17.29 -39.18 -2.99
CA ALA A 358 -18.56 -39.87 -3.14
C ALA A 358 -19.28 -39.85 -1.80
N GLU A 359 -20.48 -39.31 -1.78
CA GLU A 359 -21.32 -39.30 -0.60
C GLU A 359 -22.61 -40.06 -0.86
N ILE A 360 -22.98 -40.89 0.10
CA ILE A 360 -24.33 -41.46 0.19
C ILE A 360 -25.00 -40.96 1.46
N ARG A 361 -26.24 -40.51 1.28
CA ARG A 361 -27.17 -40.12 2.34
C ARG A 361 -28.30 -41.15 2.40
N ILE A 362 -28.33 -41.96 3.44
CA ILE A 362 -29.36 -43.00 3.61
C ILE A 362 -30.45 -42.45 4.54
N SER A 363 -31.70 -42.50 4.07
CA SER A 363 -32.86 -41.87 4.73
C SER A 363 -34.16 -42.71 4.65
N ASP A 364 -34.06 -43.97 4.20
CA ASP A 364 -35.16 -44.85 3.82
C ASP A 364 -35.85 -45.60 4.98
N GLY A 365 -35.54 -45.32 6.26
CA GLY A 365 -36.30 -45.93 7.38
C GLY A 365 -35.92 -45.47 8.81
N ALA A 366 -36.92 -45.24 9.66
CA ALA A 366 -36.76 -44.87 11.07
C ALA A 366 -36.36 -46.08 11.95
N VAL A 367 -35.25 -45.93 12.70
CA VAL A 367 -34.65 -46.90 13.66
C VAL A 367 -34.34 -48.29 13.07
N GLN A 368 -33.08 -48.54 12.72
CA GLN A 368 -32.60 -49.79 12.14
C GLN A 368 -32.07 -50.72 13.24
N ASP A 369 -32.74 -51.84 13.54
CA ASP A 369 -32.10 -52.94 14.28
C ASP A 369 -31.12 -53.67 13.36
N LEU A 370 -29.82 -53.57 13.66
CA LEU A 370 -28.78 -54.34 12.98
C LEU A 370 -29.04 -55.85 13.18
N ALA A 371 -28.95 -56.62 12.10
CA ALA A 371 -29.14 -58.07 12.13
C ALA A 371 -28.09 -58.77 13.01
N THR A 372 -28.49 -59.89 13.62
CA THR A 372 -27.59 -60.75 14.37
C THR A 372 -26.61 -61.44 13.43
N ALA A 373 -25.32 -61.32 13.76
CA ALA A 373 -24.24 -61.78 12.90
C ALA A 373 -23.19 -62.51 13.75
N ALA A 374 -23.10 -63.84 13.56
CA ALA A 374 -22.11 -64.68 14.25
C ALA A 374 -20.67 -64.42 13.76
N SER A 375 -20.54 -63.87 12.55
CA SER A 375 -19.31 -63.37 11.94
C SER A 375 -19.56 -61.96 11.39
N TRP A 376 -18.49 -61.23 11.06
CA TRP A 376 -18.59 -59.90 10.46
C TRP A 376 -19.41 -59.92 9.17
N ALA A 377 -20.50 -59.15 9.14
CA ALA A 377 -21.38 -59.02 7.99
C ALA A 377 -21.58 -57.55 7.63
N ILE A 378 -21.82 -57.26 6.35
CA ILE A 378 -22.15 -55.89 5.90
C ILE A 378 -23.47 -55.48 6.53
N ALA A 379 -23.47 -54.35 7.25
CA ALA A 379 -24.66 -53.80 7.86
C ALA A 379 -25.66 -53.36 6.77
N ALA A 380 -26.93 -53.65 6.97
CA ALA A 380 -28.01 -53.28 6.04
C ALA A 380 -29.23 -52.75 6.79
N THR A 381 -29.97 -51.82 6.18
CA THR A 381 -31.21 -51.25 6.73
C THR A 381 -32.29 -52.32 6.87
N SER A 382 -33.36 -52.02 7.63
CA SER A 382 -34.50 -52.93 7.81
C SER A 382 -35.24 -53.27 6.53
N VAL A 383 -35.06 -52.48 5.46
CA VAL A 383 -35.57 -52.74 4.11
C VAL A 383 -34.53 -53.38 3.17
N GLY A 384 -33.35 -53.74 3.70
CA GLY A 384 -32.32 -54.49 2.98
C GLY A 384 -31.22 -53.64 2.32
N THR A 385 -31.24 -52.31 2.48
CA THR A 385 -30.24 -51.41 1.88
C THR A 385 -28.89 -51.57 2.58
N GLN A 386 -27.87 -52.07 1.89
CA GLN A 386 -26.52 -52.19 2.46
C GLN A 386 -25.91 -50.79 2.72
N LEU A 387 -25.31 -50.62 3.90
CA LEU A 387 -24.64 -49.39 4.31
C LEU A 387 -23.24 -49.33 3.66
N LYS A 388 -23.18 -48.93 2.39
CA LYS A 388 -21.95 -48.84 1.60
C LYS A 388 -21.92 -47.64 0.67
N CYS A 389 -20.72 -47.20 0.33
CA CYS A 389 -20.46 -46.15 -0.65
C CYS A 389 -19.36 -46.62 -1.61
N SER A 390 -19.45 -46.26 -2.89
CA SER A 390 -18.45 -46.60 -3.90
C SER A 390 -17.88 -45.34 -4.52
N ILE A 391 -16.60 -45.35 -4.83
CA ILE A 391 -15.90 -44.22 -5.42
C ILE A 391 -14.96 -44.68 -6.54
N PRO A 392 -14.82 -43.93 -7.66
CA PRO A 392 -13.83 -44.29 -8.67
C PRO A 392 -12.42 -44.29 -8.08
N ALA A 393 -11.66 -45.34 -8.35
CA ALA A 393 -10.32 -45.52 -7.81
C ALA A 393 -9.43 -46.37 -8.71
N GLU A 394 -8.13 -46.20 -8.54
CA GLU A 394 -7.07 -46.98 -9.16
C GLU A 394 -6.24 -47.69 -8.08
N ALA A 395 -5.54 -48.76 -8.47
CA ALA A 395 -4.63 -49.43 -7.54
C ALA A 395 -3.53 -48.46 -7.08
N GLY A 396 -3.31 -48.41 -5.77
CA GLY A 396 -2.42 -47.47 -5.09
C GLY A 396 -3.13 -46.26 -4.49
N ASP A 397 -4.38 -45.98 -4.88
CA ASP A 397 -5.17 -44.88 -4.32
C ASP A 397 -5.42 -45.05 -2.82
N ARG A 398 -5.55 -43.93 -2.10
CA ARG A 398 -5.92 -43.93 -0.67
C ARG A 398 -7.32 -43.39 -0.51
N ILE A 399 -8.24 -44.14 0.07
CA ILE A 399 -9.62 -43.70 0.31
C ILE A 399 -9.75 -43.28 1.77
N ARG A 400 -10.02 -41.99 2.00
CA ARG A 400 -10.47 -41.48 3.31
C ARG A 400 -11.96 -41.72 3.46
N VAL A 401 -12.36 -42.18 4.64
CA VAL A 401 -13.73 -42.49 5.00
C VAL A 401 -14.13 -41.61 6.19
N ASP A 402 -15.19 -40.83 6.01
CA ASP A 402 -15.84 -40.08 7.07
C ASP A 402 -17.28 -40.59 7.20
N LEU A 403 -17.61 -41.18 8.35
CA LEU A 403 -18.96 -41.68 8.68
C LEU A 403 -19.61 -40.76 9.69
N GLY A 404 -20.87 -40.41 9.45
CA GLY A 404 -21.73 -39.72 10.41
C GLY A 404 -23.03 -40.48 10.60
N MET A 405 -23.27 -41.00 11.80
CA MET A 405 -24.49 -41.75 12.12
C MET A 405 -24.89 -41.59 13.59
N LEU A 406 -26.19 -41.73 13.86
CA LEU A 406 -26.66 -42.00 15.22
C LEU A 406 -26.65 -43.51 15.41
N TYR A 407 -25.88 -43.99 16.38
CA TYR A 407 -25.81 -45.40 16.76
C TYR A 407 -26.09 -45.56 18.25
N SER A 408 -26.77 -46.64 18.65
CA SER A 408 -26.95 -47.06 20.04
C SER A 408 -27.03 -48.57 20.13
N GLY A 409 -26.23 -49.19 20.99
CA GLY A 409 -26.29 -50.62 21.30
C GLY A 409 -24.95 -51.24 21.64
N THR A 410 -24.97 -52.57 21.81
CA THR A 410 -23.88 -53.43 22.26
C THR A 410 -23.21 -54.22 21.13
N ARG A 411 -23.60 -53.99 19.86
CA ARG A 411 -22.94 -54.62 18.70
C ARG A 411 -21.60 -53.95 18.38
N TYR A 412 -20.65 -54.76 17.91
CA TYR A 412 -19.36 -54.28 17.43
C TYR A 412 -19.47 -53.86 15.96
N LEU A 413 -18.72 -52.83 15.58
CA LEU A 413 -18.75 -52.21 14.26
C LEU A 413 -17.34 -51.99 13.72
N ASP A 414 -17.20 -52.03 12.39
CA ASP A 414 -15.96 -51.69 11.70
C ASP A 414 -16.29 -51.14 10.30
N ALA A 415 -15.43 -50.28 9.78
CA ALA A 415 -15.45 -49.92 8.36
C ALA A 415 -14.61 -50.94 7.59
N VAL A 416 -15.07 -51.34 6.41
CA VAL A 416 -14.41 -52.36 5.60
C VAL A 416 -14.28 -51.92 4.15
N ILE A 417 -13.19 -52.29 3.50
CA ILE A 417 -13.07 -52.25 2.04
C ILE A 417 -13.42 -53.62 1.47
N LEU A 418 -14.22 -53.62 0.42
CA LEU A 418 -14.67 -54.85 -0.24
C LEU A 418 -13.71 -55.26 -1.36
N ASP A 419 -13.68 -56.55 -1.69
CA ASP A 419 -13.01 -57.05 -2.87
C ASP A 419 -13.85 -56.82 -4.15
N SER A 420 -13.27 -57.18 -5.30
CA SER A 420 -13.90 -57.06 -6.62
C SER A 420 -15.23 -57.84 -6.78
N VAL A 421 -15.51 -58.82 -5.92
CA VAL A 421 -16.75 -59.61 -5.90
C VAL A 421 -17.72 -59.17 -4.80
N GLY A 422 -17.38 -58.14 -4.03
CA GLY A 422 -18.22 -57.53 -3.01
C GLY A 422 -18.15 -58.18 -1.63
N ALA A 423 -17.17 -59.04 -1.37
CA ALA A 423 -16.93 -59.62 -0.04
C ALA A 423 -16.01 -58.72 0.80
N ILE A 424 -16.10 -58.84 2.13
CA ILE A 424 -15.23 -58.09 3.06
C ILE A 424 -13.78 -58.52 2.85
N ASN A 425 -12.90 -57.56 2.50
CA ASN A 425 -11.48 -57.85 2.28
C ASN A 425 -10.60 -57.33 3.41
N LEU A 426 -10.63 -56.03 3.74
CA LEU A 426 -9.85 -55.47 4.85
C LEU A 426 -10.73 -54.75 5.86
N TYR A 427 -10.33 -54.82 7.12
CA TYR A 427 -10.97 -54.16 8.26
C TYR A 427 -10.19 -52.91 8.65
N ALA A 428 -10.87 -51.78 8.90
CA ALA A 428 -10.19 -50.55 9.27
C ALA A 428 -9.45 -50.66 10.60
N GLY A 429 -9.99 -51.43 11.56
CA GLY A 429 -9.37 -51.64 12.87
C GLY A 429 -8.00 -52.33 12.83
N THR A 430 -7.71 -53.13 11.78
CA THR A 430 -6.42 -53.85 11.66
C THR A 430 -5.63 -53.52 10.40
N GLN A 431 -6.27 -52.95 9.37
CA GLN A 431 -5.73 -52.79 8.02
C GLN A 431 -5.33 -54.13 7.37
N THR A 432 -5.93 -55.23 7.80
CA THR A 432 -5.68 -56.59 7.27
C THR A 432 -6.98 -57.34 7.01
N THR A 433 -6.87 -58.55 6.45
CA THR A 433 -8.00 -59.46 6.26
C THR A 433 -8.53 -60.08 7.56
N SER A 434 -7.85 -59.85 8.69
CA SER A 434 -8.24 -60.35 10.00
C SER A 434 -8.80 -59.20 10.85
N PRO A 435 -10.06 -59.28 11.34
CA PRO A 435 -10.65 -58.21 12.15
C PRO A 435 -10.14 -58.20 13.58
N LEU A 436 -10.33 -57.08 14.28
CA LEU A 436 -10.33 -57.07 15.75
C LEU A 436 -11.57 -57.81 16.26
N ALA A 437 -11.45 -58.50 17.40
CA ALA A 437 -12.58 -59.21 18.02
C ALA A 437 -13.75 -58.26 18.34
N GLU A 438 -13.45 -57.00 18.65
CA GLU A 438 -14.42 -55.96 19.03
C GLU A 438 -14.59 -54.86 17.96
N GLY A 439 -14.02 -55.05 16.78
CA GLY A 439 -14.06 -54.07 15.70
C GLY A 439 -13.17 -52.85 15.93
N ASN A 440 -13.42 -51.80 15.17
CA ASN A 440 -12.63 -50.57 15.23
C ASN A 440 -13.00 -49.78 16.51
N PRO A 441 -12.02 -49.38 17.34
CA PRO A 441 -12.26 -48.62 18.58
C PRO A 441 -13.05 -47.33 18.38
N GLU A 442 -12.96 -46.67 17.23
CA GLU A 442 -13.75 -45.47 16.92
C GLU A 442 -15.27 -45.74 16.95
N PHE A 443 -15.67 -46.98 16.70
CA PHE A 443 -17.07 -47.41 16.70
C PHE A 443 -17.43 -48.30 17.90
N TYR A 444 -16.65 -48.24 18.99
CA TYR A 444 -16.90 -49.08 20.16
C TYR A 444 -18.36 -48.94 20.66
N PRO A 445 -19.00 -50.05 21.10
CA PRO A 445 -20.40 -50.01 21.52
C PRO A 445 -20.72 -48.89 22.53
N SER A 446 -21.89 -48.27 22.40
CA SER A 446 -22.35 -47.20 23.30
C SER A 446 -23.87 -47.23 23.41
N THR A 447 -24.39 -47.01 24.61
CA THR A 447 -25.82 -46.84 24.87
C THR A 447 -26.31 -45.42 24.60
N SER A 448 -25.41 -44.45 24.46
CA SER A 448 -25.70 -43.07 24.09
C SER A 448 -25.76 -42.90 22.57
N PHE A 449 -26.62 -41.99 22.09
CA PHE A 449 -26.77 -41.73 20.66
C PHE A 449 -25.59 -40.93 20.10
N GLY A 450 -24.92 -41.48 19.09
CA GLY A 450 -24.00 -40.73 18.22
C GLY A 450 -22.65 -41.42 17.98
N LYS A 451 -22.28 -41.54 16.71
CA LYS A 451 -20.95 -41.99 16.25
C LYS A 451 -20.55 -41.21 15.02
N ALA A 452 -19.37 -40.63 15.08
CA ALA A 452 -18.71 -40.03 13.92
C ALA A 452 -17.29 -40.60 13.85
N SER A 453 -16.87 -41.00 12.65
CA SER A 453 -15.45 -41.19 12.37
C SER A 453 -14.97 -40.05 11.49
N SER A 454 -13.74 -39.63 11.72
CA SER A 454 -13.05 -38.71 10.83
C SER A 454 -11.66 -39.26 10.57
N GLY A 455 -11.41 -39.69 9.33
CA GLY A 455 -10.05 -40.02 8.89
C GLY A 455 -9.65 -41.50 8.89
N ILE A 456 -10.60 -42.44 8.85
CA ILE A 456 -10.29 -43.83 8.49
C ILE A 456 -9.72 -43.84 7.07
N LEU A 457 -8.62 -44.57 6.86
CA LEU A 457 -7.92 -44.61 5.58
C LEU A 457 -7.77 -46.06 5.08
N PHE A 458 -8.09 -46.30 3.82
CA PHE A 458 -7.76 -47.54 3.10
C PHE A 458 -6.79 -47.25 1.96
N THR A 459 -5.90 -48.19 1.63
CA THR A 459 -5.15 -48.17 0.37
C THR A 459 -5.73 -49.22 -0.58
N VAL A 460 -6.07 -48.79 -1.79
CA VAL A 460 -6.73 -49.61 -2.82
C VAL A 460 -5.69 -50.52 -3.47
N ALA A 461 -5.92 -51.81 -3.41
CA ALA A 461 -5.24 -52.81 -4.22
C ALA A 461 -6.06 -53.14 -5.46
N SER A 462 -5.45 -53.75 -6.48
CA SER A 462 -6.15 -54.19 -7.68
C SER A 462 -7.33 -55.12 -7.37
N GLY A 463 -7.19 -55.98 -6.35
CA GLY A 463 -8.26 -56.88 -5.88
C GLY A 463 -9.46 -56.19 -5.23
N HIS A 464 -9.39 -54.90 -4.91
CA HIS A 464 -10.49 -54.11 -4.33
C HIS A 464 -11.39 -53.44 -5.37
N LEU A 465 -11.02 -53.51 -6.65
CA LEU A 465 -11.69 -52.79 -7.72
C LEU A 465 -12.72 -53.67 -8.44
N SER A 466 -13.96 -53.21 -8.49
CA SER A 466 -15.01 -53.77 -9.35
C SER A 466 -15.47 -52.71 -10.34
N GLY A 467 -15.22 -52.92 -11.64
CA GLY A 467 -15.55 -51.93 -12.68
C GLY A 467 -14.86 -50.56 -12.50
N GLY A 468 -13.69 -50.51 -11.85
CA GLY A 468 -12.97 -49.26 -11.54
C GLY A 468 -13.44 -48.53 -10.27
N GLN A 469 -14.31 -49.15 -9.47
CA GLN A 469 -14.81 -48.60 -8.21
C GLN A 469 -14.21 -49.33 -7.00
N ALA A 470 -13.73 -48.57 -6.02
CA ALA A 470 -13.50 -49.08 -4.67
C ALA A 470 -14.76 -48.90 -3.83
N THR A 471 -15.16 -49.93 -3.07
CA THR A 471 -16.37 -49.89 -2.24
C THR A 471 -16.01 -50.03 -0.77
N ILE A 472 -16.47 -49.06 0.03
CA ILE A 472 -16.37 -49.09 1.49
C ILE A 472 -17.75 -49.36 2.08
N ALA A 473 -17.82 -50.26 3.05
CA ALA A 473 -19.05 -50.58 3.77
C ALA A 473 -18.86 -50.47 5.28
N LEU A 474 -19.98 -50.33 6.00
CA LEU A 474 -20.02 -50.54 7.45
C LEU A 474 -20.36 -52.02 7.70
N ALA A 475 -19.59 -52.68 8.55
CA ALA A 475 -19.82 -54.07 8.96
C ALA A 475 -20.15 -54.15 10.45
N ASN A 476 -20.90 -55.18 10.85
CA ASN A 476 -21.26 -55.45 12.24
C ASN A 476 -21.04 -56.92 12.64
N GLN A 477 -20.82 -57.14 13.94
CA GLN A 477 -20.77 -58.49 14.56
C GLN A 477 -21.46 -58.47 15.93
N GLY A 478 -22.04 -59.61 16.33
CA GLY A 478 -22.51 -59.88 17.68
C GLY A 478 -23.98 -60.33 17.76
N THR A 479 -24.46 -60.56 18.98
CA THR A 479 -25.84 -60.99 19.28
C THR A 479 -26.64 -59.98 20.10
N GLY A 480 -25.98 -58.94 20.64
CA GLY A 480 -26.61 -57.87 21.39
C GLY A 480 -27.45 -56.90 20.55
N ALA A 481 -28.21 -56.02 21.20
CA ALA A 481 -29.00 -54.99 20.51
C ALA A 481 -28.07 -53.98 19.82
N GLY A 482 -28.40 -53.52 18.62
CA GLY A 482 -27.62 -52.50 17.92
C GLY A 482 -28.50 -51.75 16.94
N ARG A 483 -28.57 -50.43 17.09
CA ARG A 483 -29.46 -49.57 16.33
C ARG A 483 -28.72 -48.46 15.62
N ILE A 484 -28.93 -48.30 14.32
CA ILE A 484 -28.50 -47.13 13.54
C ILE A 484 -29.74 -46.30 13.18
N TYR A 485 -29.67 -44.97 13.25
CA TYR A 485 -30.78 -44.10 12.85
C TYR A 485 -30.45 -43.44 11.51
N ALA A 486 -31.30 -43.69 10.50
CA ALA A 486 -31.18 -43.19 9.14
C ALA A 486 -32.53 -42.57 8.70
N TYR A 487 -32.93 -41.48 9.36
CA TYR A 487 -34.18 -40.77 9.13
C TYR A 487 -33.92 -39.49 8.31
N SER A 488 -34.92 -38.95 7.61
CA SER A 488 -34.77 -37.73 6.79
C SER A 488 -34.17 -36.54 7.54
N GLY A 489 -34.56 -36.36 8.81
CA GLY A 489 -34.02 -35.33 9.71
C GLY A 489 -32.63 -35.63 10.31
N TYR A 490 -32.20 -36.90 10.30
CA TYR A 490 -30.89 -37.37 10.80
C TYR A 490 -30.39 -38.53 9.94
N PRO A 491 -29.84 -38.24 8.75
CA PRO A 491 -29.43 -39.29 7.82
C PRO A 491 -28.17 -40.01 8.30
N CYS A 492 -28.03 -41.28 7.91
CA CYS A 492 -26.73 -41.93 7.93
C CYS A 492 -25.93 -41.45 6.71
N ARG A 493 -24.74 -40.90 6.95
CA ARG A 493 -23.87 -40.32 5.93
C ARG A 493 -22.56 -41.10 5.85
N ILE A 494 -22.22 -41.58 4.66
CA ILE A 494 -20.90 -42.12 4.36
C ILE A 494 -20.29 -41.25 3.27
N THR A 495 -19.21 -40.54 3.62
CA THR A 495 -18.43 -39.72 2.70
C THR A 495 -17.10 -40.40 2.43
N LEU A 496 -16.81 -40.69 1.18
CA LEU A 496 -15.54 -41.20 0.70
C LEU A 496 -14.81 -40.09 -0.01
N THR A 497 -13.52 -39.95 0.29
CA THR A 497 -12.62 -39.04 -0.44
C THR A 497 -11.43 -39.86 -0.95
N ASN A 498 -11.34 -40.09 -2.26
CA ASN A 498 -10.19 -40.72 -2.90
C ASN A 498 -9.05 -39.70 -2.95
N LEU A 499 -8.02 -39.89 -2.14
CA LEU A 499 -6.85 -39.04 -2.03
C LEU A 499 -5.82 -39.21 -3.16
N GLY A 500 -6.13 -40.02 -4.18
CA GLY A 500 -5.17 -40.52 -5.16
C GLY A 500 -4.14 -41.43 -4.49
N PRO A 501 -3.10 -41.87 -5.23
CA PRO A 501 -2.03 -42.63 -4.61
C PRO A 501 -1.26 -41.75 -3.62
N ALA A 502 -0.36 -42.34 -2.84
CA ALA A 502 0.54 -41.58 -1.97
C ALA A 502 1.18 -40.38 -2.72
N PRO A 503 1.55 -39.27 -2.04
CA PRO A 503 2.19 -38.11 -2.67
C PRO A 503 3.36 -38.50 -3.58
N ALA A 504 3.78 -37.59 -4.47
CA ALA A 504 4.94 -37.77 -5.34
C ALA A 504 6.11 -38.45 -4.57
N PRO A 505 6.77 -39.43 -5.20
CA PRO A 505 7.35 -40.61 -4.55
C PRO A 505 8.20 -40.30 -3.33
N THR A 506 8.17 -41.21 -2.35
CA THR A 506 8.88 -41.21 -1.06
C THR A 506 10.41 -41.09 -1.12
N SER A 507 11.02 -41.01 -2.32
CA SER A 507 12.44 -40.68 -2.53
C SER A 507 12.70 -39.19 -2.76
N SER A 508 11.67 -38.35 -2.67
CA SER A 508 11.76 -36.94 -2.99
C SER A 508 12.10 -36.13 -1.74
N THR A 509 13.30 -35.57 -1.70
CA THR A 509 13.73 -34.68 -0.63
C THR A 509 13.78 -33.24 -1.12
N ILE A 510 13.45 -32.32 -0.22
CA ILE A 510 13.66 -30.88 -0.39
C ILE A 510 14.91 -30.52 0.43
N ALA A 511 15.99 -30.13 -0.24
CA ALA A 511 17.23 -29.71 0.41
C ALA A 511 17.53 -28.25 0.10
N MET A 512 17.86 -27.49 1.15
CA MET A 512 18.26 -26.10 1.05
C MET A 512 19.77 -26.01 0.80
N THR A 513 20.15 -25.32 -0.27
CA THR A 513 21.55 -25.09 -0.64
C THR A 513 21.73 -23.64 -1.08
N SER A 514 22.98 -23.20 -1.24
CA SER A 514 23.31 -21.85 -1.75
C SER A 514 23.98 -21.87 -3.11
N THR A 515 24.45 -23.04 -3.58
CA THR A 515 25.22 -23.18 -4.83
C THR A 515 24.52 -24.15 -5.78
N PRO A 516 24.30 -23.77 -7.05
CA PRO A 516 23.76 -24.69 -8.05
C PRO A 516 24.66 -25.93 -8.19
N ALA A 517 24.04 -27.08 -8.47
CA ALA A 517 24.79 -28.29 -8.78
C ALA A 517 25.65 -28.09 -10.03
N SER A 518 26.89 -28.57 -9.98
CA SER A 518 27.84 -28.42 -11.09
C SER A 518 27.28 -29.01 -12.39
N GLY A 519 27.45 -28.28 -13.49
CA GLY A 519 26.98 -28.67 -14.82
C GLY A 519 25.50 -28.43 -15.10
N TYR A 520 24.69 -28.03 -14.12
CA TYR A 520 23.27 -27.77 -14.37
C TYR A 520 23.07 -26.53 -15.24
N ILE A 521 22.10 -26.60 -16.14
CA ILE A 521 21.69 -25.48 -17.00
C ILE A 521 20.61 -24.70 -16.26
N LYS A 522 20.81 -23.39 -16.09
CA LYS A 522 19.78 -22.49 -15.55
C LYS A 522 18.84 -22.07 -16.67
N TYR A 523 17.57 -22.19 -16.39
CA TYR A 523 16.50 -21.58 -17.16
C TYR A 523 15.99 -20.36 -16.38
N ALA A 524 16.40 -19.17 -16.79
CA ALA A 524 16.09 -17.91 -16.14
C ALA A 524 14.73 -17.35 -16.58
N PRO A 525 14.03 -16.57 -15.74
CA PRO A 525 12.84 -15.82 -16.14
C PRO A 525 13.08 -14.93 -17.36
N ALA A 526 12.04 -14.67 -18.15
CA ALA A 526 12.14 -13.78 -19.30
C ALA A 526 12.63 -12.37 -18.89
N GLY A 527 13.53 -11.78 -19.68
CA GLY A 527 14.12 -10.46 -19.46
C GLY A 527 15.31 -10.43 -18.48
N VAL A 528 15.53 -11.47 -17.66
CA VAL A 528 16.71 -11.56 -16.80
C VAL A 528 17.95 -11.78 -17.66
N THR A 529 19.02 -11.01 -17.40
CA THR A 529 20.31 -11.15 -18.10
C THR A 529 20.88 -12.56 -17.90
N LEU A 530 21.20 -13.22 -19.02
CA LEU A 530 21.77 -14.56 -19.04
C LEU A 530 23.30 -14.51 -18.83
N SER A 531 23.87 -15.53 -18.19
CA SER A 531 25.31 -15.70 -17.99
C SER A 531 25.74 -17.12 -18.34
N GLY A 532 26.88 -17.28 -19.02
CA GLY A 532 27.45 -18.58 -19.34
C GLY A 532 26.49 -19.47 -20.14
N SER A 533 26.10 -20.60 -19.56
CA SER A 533 25.16 -21.58 -20.17
C SER A 533 23.69 -21.34 -19.81
N ASP A 534 23.36 -20.25 -19.14
CA ASP A 534 21.98 -19.89 -18.83
C ASP A 534 21.16 -19.70 -20.11
N VAL A 535 19.89 -20.11 -20.07
CA VAL A 535 18.92 -19.93 -21.15
C VAL A 535 17.64 -19.30 -20.61
N THR A 536 16.80 -18.72 -21.47
CA THR A 536 15.47 -18.25 -21.05
C THR A 536 14.51 -19.44 -20.88
N GLY A 537 13.89 -19.54 -19.71
CA GLY A 537 12.95 -20.60 -19.36
C GLY A 537 11.57 -20.41 -19.99
N PRO A 538 10.94 -21.48 -20.49
CA PRO A 538 9.60 -21.45 -21.07
C PRO A 538 8.53 -21.56 -19.96
N PHE A 539 8.57 -20.65 -18.98
CA PHE A 539 7.66 -20.66 -17.83
C PHE A 539 6.25 -20.23 -18.20
N LEU A 540 5.26 -20.90 -17.60
CA LEU A 540 3.89 -20.44 -17.53
C LEU A 540 3.64 -19.81 -16.16
N TYR A 541 3.27 -18.55 -16.14
CA TYR A 541 2.92 -17.83 -14.93
C TYR A 541 1.41 -17.91 -14.68
N LEU A 542 1.02 -18.21 -13.45
CA LEU A 542 -0.37 -18.37 -13.00
C LEU A 542 -0.57 -17.56 -11.73
N GLY A 543 -1.81 -17.16 -11.46
CA GLY A 543 -2.13 -16.36 -10.27
C GLY A 543 -1.55 -14.95 -10.29
N ALA A 544 -0.97 -14.49 -11.41
CA ALA A 544 -0.43 -13.15 -11.62
C ALA A 544 -0.16 -12.88 -13.12
N GLY A 545 -0.20 -11.60 -13.53
CA GLY A 545 -0.07 -11.19 -14.94
C GLY A 545 1.16 -10.33 -15.26
N GLY A 546 1.44 -9.31 -14.44
CA GLY A 546 2.59 -8.42 -14.63
C GLY A 546 3.79 -8.84 -13.79
N PHE A 547 5.02 -8.71 -14.31
CA PHE A 547 6.25 -9.07 -13.59
C PHE A 547 7.32 -7.98 -13.75
N GLN A 548 8.10 -7.77 -12.70
CA GLN A 548 9.25 -6.87 -12.68
C GLN A 548 10.52 -7.62 -12.29
N ILE A 549 11.65 -7.20 -12.87
CA ILE A 549 12.98 -7.65 -12.47
C ILE A 549 13.52 -6.69 -11.41
N GLY A 550 14.18 -7.24 -10.40
CA GLY A 550 14.72 -6.44 -9.32
C GLY A 550 15.89 -5.54 -9.71
N SER A 551 16.20 -4.56 -8.87
CA SER A 551 17.37 -3.68 -9.03
C SER A 551 18.51 -4.08 -8.10
N GLY A 552 19.76 -4.00 -8.58
CA GLY A 552 20.94 -4.41 -7.80
C GLY A 552 21.17 -5.92 -7.72
N THR A 553 22.27 -6.37 -7.14
CA THR A 553 22.59 -7.81 -6.98
C THR A 553 22.22 -8.24 -5.56
N PRO A 554 21.54 -9.39 -5.34
CA PRO A 554 21.20 -10.45 -6.31
C PRO A 554 19.86 -10.25 -7.06
N ASP A 555 19.14 -9.18 -6.77
CA ASP A 555 17.74 -8.95 -7.16
C ASP A 555 17.51 -8.78 -8.68
N SER A 556 18.51 -8.30 -9.40
CA SER A 556 18.57 -8.21 -10.87
C SER A 556 18.52 -9.57 -11.58
N THR A 557 18.60 -10.67 -10.83
CA THR A 557 18.47 -12.02 -11.37
C THR A 557 17.16 -12.71 -11.00
N LEU A 558 16.20 -11.95 -10.46
CA LEU A 558 14.95 -12.43 -9.89
C LEU A 558 13.76 -11.66 -10.46
N VAL A 559 12.61 -12.32 -10.56
CA VAL A 559 11.32 -11.70 -10.91
C VAL A 559 10.31 -11.80 -9.79
N LEU A 560 9.43 -10.81 -9.74
CA LEU A 560 8.28 -10.73 -8.84
C LEU A 560 7.06 -10.19 -9.60
N PRO A 561 5.85 -10.62 -9.23
CA PRO A 561 4.64 -10.07 -9.83
C PRO A 561 4.37 -8.62 -9.38
N THR A 562 3.74 -7.85 -10.26
CA THR A 562 3.33 -6.45 -10.08
C THR A 562 1.81 -6.31 -10.03
N THR A 563 1.30 -5.39 -9.19
CA THR A 563 -0.08 -4.91 -9.02
C THR A 563 -0.05 -3.55 -8.29
N ARG A 564 -1.17 -2.82 -8.28
CA ARG A 564 -1.24 -1.39 -7.93
C ARG A 564 -1.28 -1.11 -6.41
N TYR A 565 -1.71 -2.06 -5.59
CA TYR A 565 -1.76 -1.92 -4.13
C TYR A 565 -0.72 -2.86 -3.47
N PRO A 566 0.43 -2.33 -3.01
CA PRO A 566 1.56 -3.15 -2.57
C PRO A 566 1.38 -3.80 -1.19
N ASN A 567 1.84 -5.05 -1.06
CA ASN A 567 2.16 -5.67 0.22
C ASN A 567 3.67 -5.44 0.50
N THR A 568 3.97 -4.33 1.18
CA THR A 568 5.30 -3.72 1.30
C THR A 568 6.47 -4.69 1.61
N ARG A 569 7.54 -4.63 0.80
CA ARG A 569 8.94 -4.86 1.23
C ARG A 569 9.97 -4.12 0.36
N GLY A 570 10.74 -3.19 0.95
CA GLY A 570 12.06 -2.74 0.45
C GLY A 570 12.15 -2.28 -1.01
N THR A 571 13.34 -2.42 -1.63
CA THR A 571 13.65 -2.06 -3.03
C THR A 571 12.97 -2.96 -4.08
N LEU A 572 12.30 -4.03 -3.65
CA LEU A 572 11.49 -4.92 -4.48
C LEU A 572 10.04 -4.95 -4.00
N THR A 573 9.24 -4.05 -4.53
CA THR A 573 7.81 -3.97 -4.25
C THR A 573 7.05 -5.09 -4.94
N SER A 574 7.07 -6.30 -4.37
CA SER A 574 6.00 -7.27 -4.67
C SER A 574 4.69 -6.68 -4.17
N SER A 575 3.65 -6.86 -4.95
CA SER A 575 2.32 -6.34 -4.64
C SER A 575 1.25 -7.44 -4.73
N GLN A 576 1.56 -8.53 -5.43
CA GLN A 576 0.77 -9.77 -5.46
C GLN A 576 1.55 -10.84 -4.69
N SER A 577 1.07 -11.18 -3.49
CA SER A 577 1.80 -12.08 -2.60
C SER A 577 1.70 -13.54 -3.06
N VAL A 578 0.59 -13.93 -3.67
CA VAL A 578 0.29 -15.31 -4.08
C VAL A 578 0.34 -15.41 -5.59
N TRP A 579 1.15 -16.33 -6.11
CA TRP A 579 1.27 -16.59 -7.54
C TRP A 579 1.92 -17.96 -7.77
N SER A 580 2.03 -18.41 -9.01
CA SER A 580 2.65 -19.70 -9.32
C SER A 580 3.44 -19.70 -10.62
N VAL A 581 4.43 -20.58 -10.69
CA VAL A 581 5.20 -20.89 -11.91
C VAL A 581 4.97 -22.34 -12.28
N ARG A 582 4.69 -22.60 -13.55
CA ARG A 582 4.53 -23.96 -14.07
C ARG A 582 5.45 -24.20 -15.26
N PHE A 583 6.03 -25.40 -15.31
CA PHE A 583 6.87 -25.87 -16.41
C PHE A 583 6.76 -27.39 -16.58
N GLY A 584 7.03 -27.89 -17.77
CA GLY A 584 7.18 -29.32 -18.02
C GLY A 584 8.64 -29.71 -18.03
N THR A 585 9.00 -30.87 -17.46
CA THR A 585 10.38 -31.39 -17.52
C THR A 585 10.39 -32.92 -17.50
N ASP A 586 11.42 -33.52 -18.09
CA ASP A 586 11.73 -34.95 -18.02
C ASP A 586 12.77 -35.31 -16.94
N ALA A 587 13.27 -34.32 -16.20
CA ALA A 587 14.41 -34.47 -15.30
C ALA A 587 14.15 -35.47 -14.15
N THR A 588 15.24 -36.06 -13.65
CA THR A 588 15.25 -36.83 -12.39
C THR A 588 15.23 -35.94 -11.15
N ALA A 589 15.67 -34.68 -11.26
CA ALA A 589 15.66 -33.67 -10.21
C ALA A 589 15.75 -32.27 -10.82
N PHE A 590 15.37 -31.24 -10.07
CA PHE A 590 15.57 -29.83 -10.43
C PHE A 590 15.94 -29.00 -9.20
N GLN A 591 16.51 -27.81 -9.41
CA GLN A 591 16.71 -26.83 -8.35
C GLN A 591 15.99 -25.53 -8.65
N VAL A 592 15.30 -24.97 -7.66
CA VAL A 592 14.60 -23.68 -7.76
C VAL A 592 15.44 -22.60 -7.12
N ARG A 593 15.77 -21.55 -7.89
CA ARG A 593 16.39 -20.35 -7.31
C ARG A 593 15.32 -19.41 -6.80
N THR A 594 15.45 -18.97 -5.57
CA THR A 594 14.60 -17.97 -4.96
C THR A 594 15.41 -16.96 -4.16
N ASN A 595 14.76 -15.93 -3.65
CA ASN A 595 15.31 -15.07 -2.60
C ASN A 595 14.56 -15.36 -1.31
N TYR A 596 15.28 -15.61 -0.22
CA TYR A 596 14.63 -15.88 1.05
C TYR A 596 13.95 -14.64 1.61
N GLN A 597 12.68 -14.82 1.94
CA GLN A 597 11.84 -13.87 2.65
C GLN A 597 11.40 -14.50 3.96
N SER A 598 11.36 -13.73 5.05
CA SER A 598 10.97 -14.25 6.37
C SER A 598 9.56 -14.87 6.39
N THR A 599 8.66 -14.38 5.55
CA THR A 599 7.30 -14.93 5.34
C THR A 599 7.17 -15.76 4.06
N GLY A 600 8.27 -15.94 3.33
CA GLY A 600 8.30 -16.59 2.02
C GLY A 600 8.03 -18.08 2.13
N CYS A 601 7.04 -18.57 1.39
CA CYS A 601 6.67 -19.97 1.39
C CYS A 601 6.51 -20.52 -0.04
N ILE A 602 6.75 -21.82 -0.20
CA ILE A 602 6.69 -22.54 -1.46
C ILE A 602 5.94 -23.88 -1.31
N ARG A 603 5.14 -24.24 -2.31
CA ARG A 603 4.59 -25.58 -2.47
C ARG A 603 4.97 -26.08 -3.86
N ILE A 604 5.54 -27.27 -3.92
CA ILE A 604 5.90 -27.92 -5.17
C ILE A 604 4.83 -28.97 -5.47
N LEU A 605 4.25 -28.90 -6.67
CA LEU A 605 3.31 -29.88 -7.20
C LEU A 605 3.91 -30.55 -8.41
N VAL A 606 3.68 -31.84 -8.54
CA VAL A 606 4.10 -32.68 -9.68
C VAL A 606 2.87 -33.37 -10.22
N ASN A 607 2.53 -33.09 -11.47
CA ASN A 607 1.30 -33.56 -12.14
C ASN A 607 0.07 -33.29 -11.27
N GLY A 608 -0.11 -32.03 -10.85
CA GLY A 608 -1.23 -31.61 -9.98
C GLY A 608 -1.10 -31.98 -8.50
N ARG A 609 -0.13 -32.84 -8.12
CA ARG A 609 -0.03 -33.39 -6.76
C ARG A 609 1.04 -32.69 -5.92
N PRO A 610 0.70 -32.10 -4.77
CA PRO A 610 1.68 -31.44 -3.93
C PRO A 610 2.59 -32.44 -3.21
N PHE A 611 3.87 -32.09 -3.02
CA PHE A 611 4.81 -32.86 -2.21
C PHE A 611 4.39 -32.90 -0.73
N THR A 612 3.88 -31.79 -0.23
CA THR A 612 3.32 -31.64 1.12
C THR A 612 1.96 -30.97 1.01
N ASP A 613 1.00 -31.42 1.81
CA ASP A 613 -0.35 -30.86 1.81
C ASP A 613 -0.34 -29.36 2.18
N LEU A 614 0.41 -29.01 3.24
CA LEU A 614 0.70 -27.62 3.59
C LEU A 614 1.81 -27.05 2.72
N ILE A 615 1.66 -25.78 2.33
CA ILE A 615 2.76 -24.98 1.79
C ILE A 615 3.86 -24.85 2.84
N GLN A 616 5.13 -24.87 2.44
CA GLN A 616 6.26 -24.91 3.36
C GLN A 616 7.01 -23.58 3.37
N PRO A 617 7.54 -23.12 4.52
CA PRO A 617 8.49 -22.02 4.56
C PRO A 617 9.68 -22.29 3.62
N LEU A 618 10.16 -21.25 2.93
CA LEU A 618 11.37 -21.34 2.10
C LEU A 618 12.61 -21.74 2.91
N GLY A 619 12.62 -21.35 4.19
CA GLY A 619 13.75 -21.49 5.11
C GLY A 619 14.92 -20.55 4.80
N GLY A 620 15.65 -20.15 5.84
CA GLY A 620 16.80 -19.25 5.75
C GLY A 620 17.02 -18.43 7.01
N THR A 621 18.20 -17.81 7.11
CA THR A 621 18.60 -17.03 8.30
C THR A 621 18.63 -15.52 8.04
N THR A 622 18.80 -15.07 6.79
CA THR A 622 18.94 -13.66 6.45
C THR A 622 18.08 -13.30 5.22
N PRO A 623 16.97 -12.56 5.41
CA PRO A 623 16.12 -12.13 4.30
C PRO A 623 16.90 -11.33 3.26
N GLY A 624 16.67 -11.58 1.96
CA GLY A 624 17.40 -10.93 0.86
C GLY A 624 18.49 -11.79 0.23
N ASN A 625 18.87 -12.91 0.84
CA ASN A 625 19.89 -13.81 0.28
C ASN A 625 19.32 -14.73 -0.81
N THR A 626 20.18 -15.15 -1.73
CA THR A 626 19.86 -16.22 -2.70
C THR A 626 19.66 -17.54 -1.97
N HIS A 627 18.58 -18.24 -2.31
CA HIS A 627 18.27 -19.58 -1.83
C HIS A 627 18.07 -20.53 -2.99
N LEU A 628 18.51 -21.79 -2.81
CA LEU A 628 18.25 -22.88 -3.75
C LEU A 628 17.53 -24.01 -3.06
N ILE A 629 16.44 -24.44 -3.68
CA ILE A 629 15.65 -25.58 -3.25
C ILE A 629 15.83 -26.70 -4.25
N THR A 630 16.38 -27.83 -3.83
CA THR A 630 16.51 -29.02 -4.69
C THR A 630 15.30 -29.92 -4.50
N ALA A 631 14.63 -30.30 -5.59
CA ALA A 631 13.55 -31.27 -5.61
C ALA A 631 13.96 -32.51 -6.42
N ASN A 632 13.98 -33.67 -5.78
CA ASN A 632 14.25 -34.95 -6.43
C ASN A 632 12.93 -35.57 -6.94
N LEU A 633 12.89 -35.97 -8.21
CA LEU A 633 11.73 -36.59 -8.87
C LEU A 633 11.91 -38.11 -9.06
N GLY A 634 13.07 -38.67 -8.70
CA GLY A 634 13.41 -40.09 -8.71
C GLY A 634 13.90 -40.61 -10.06
N ALA A 635 13.01 -40.67 -11.05
CA ALA A 635 13.29 -41.23 -12.39
C ALA A 635 13.08 -40.20 -13.51
N ALA A 636 13.81 -40.33 -14.62
CA ALA A 636 13.60 -39.50 -15.80
C ALA A 636 12.30 -39.88 -16.50
N ARG A 637 11.35 -38.94 -16.59
CA ARG A 637 10.07 -39.08 -17.30
C ARG A 637 9.37 -37.73 -17.38
N PRO A 638 8.59 -37.48 -18.45
CA PRO A 638 7.84 -36.23 -18.59
C PRO A 638 6.88 -35.99 -17.41
N ARG A 639 6.94 -34.79 -16.85
CA ARG A 639 6.09 -34.32 -15.75
C ARG A 639 5.80 -32.83 -15.92
N THR A 640 4.63 -32.42 -15.45
CA THR A 640 4.33 -31.01 -15.19
C THR A 640 4.68 -30.69 -13.74
N VAL A 641 5.46 -29.64 -13.52
CA VAL A 641 5.81 -29.13 -12.20
C VAL A 641 5.16 -27.76 -12.04
N GLN A 642 4.51 -27.55 -10.90
CA GLN A 642 4.01 -26.24 -10.48
C GLN A 642 4.64 -25.86 -9.14
N LEU A 643 5.03 -24.60 -9.02
CA LEU A 643 5.56 -23.98 -7.82
C LEU A 643 4.56 -22.91 -7.39
N ASP A 644 3.84 -23.14 -6.30
CA ASP A 644 3.01 -22.10 -5.68
C ASP A 644 3.87 -21.30 -4.72
N PHE A 645 3.76 -19.98 -4.80
CA PHE A 645 4.51 -19.04 -3.99
C PHE A 645 3.60 -18.22 -3.09
N SER A 646 4.13 -17.89 -1.90
CA SER A 646 3.64 -16.83 -1.04
C SER A 646 4.81 -15.92 -0.69
N SER A 647 4.81 -14.68 -1.19
CA SER A 647 5.85 -13.68 -0.98
C SER A 647 7.27 -14.15 -1.36
N VAL A 648 7.43 -14.77 -2.54
CA VAL A 648 8.72 -15.33 -3.00
C VAL A 648 9.17 -14.70 -4.31
N PRO A 649 10.36 -14.06 -4.36
CA PRO A 649 11.04 -13.73 -5.62
C PRO A 649 11.63 -14.97 -6.28
N PHE A 650 11.46 -15.11 -7.59
CA PHE A 650 11.85 -16.30 -8.36
C PHE A 650 13.02 -16.02 -9.30
N GLY A 651 14.04 -16.88 -9.27
CA GLY A 651 15.27 -16.72 -10.07
C GLY A 651 15.48 -17.73 -11.18
N GLY A 652 14.54 -18.65 -11.39
CA GLY A 652 14.64 -19.69 -12.42
C GLY A 652 14.82 -21.11 -11.87
N ILE A 653 14.92 -22.06 -12.80
CA ILE A 653 15.07 -23.50 -12.53
C ILE A 653 16.42 -23.97 -13.07
N TYR A 654 17.14 -24.76 -12.30
CA TYR A 654 18.33 -25.48 -12.75
C TYR A 654 17.97 -26.93 -13.04
N LEU A 655 18.35 -27.42 -14.22
CA LEU A 655 18.16 -28.81 -14.63
C LEU A 655 19.51 -29.51 -14.90
N PRO A 656 19.62 -30.82 -14.65
CA PRO A 656 20.80 -31.58 -15.00
C PRO A 656 21.06 -31.58 -16.52
N PRO A 657 22.33 -31.72 -16.96
CA PRO A 657 22.66 -31.88 -18.38
C PRO A 657 21.81 -32.96 -19.05
N GLY A 658 21.27 -32.65 -20.23
CA GLY A 658 20.47 -33.58 -21.03
C GLY A 658 18.98 -33.65 -20.66
N ALA A 659 18.56 -33.03 -19.55
CA ALA A 659 17.13 -32.85 -19.27
C ALA A 659 16.54 -31.67 -20.06
N THR A 660 15.27 -31.79 -20.41
CA THR A 660 14.53 -30.78 -21.17
C THR A 660 13.52 -30.04 -20.29
N MET A 661 13.22 -28.79 -20.66
CA MET A 661 12.10 -28.04 -20.12
C MET A 661 11.25 -27.47 -21.25
N TRP A 662 9.93 -27.51 -21.09
CA TRP A 662 8.97 -26.94 -22.03
C TRP A 662 7.86 -26.20 -21.30
N ARG A 663 7.12 -25.36 -22.04
CA ARG A 663 5.93 -24.67 -21.52
C ARG A 663 4.72 -25.61 -21.58
N PRO A 664 4.04 -25.88 -20.46
CA PRO A 664 2.76 -26.59 -20.46
C PRO A 664 1.66 -25.76 -21.14
N ALA A 665 0.54 -26.42 -21.47
CA ALA A 665 -0.65 -25.72 -21.95
C ALA A 665 -1.15 -24.69 -20.92
N SER A 666 -1.66 -23.56 -21.40
CA SER A 666 -2.28 -22.55 -20.52
C SER A 666 -3.66 -23.06 -20.07
N PRO A 667 -4.02 -22.90 -18.78
CA PRO A 667 -5.37 -23.19 -18.31
C PRO A 667 -6.40 -22.41 -19.12
N SER A 668 -7.55 -23.04 -19.38
CA SER A 668 -8.64 -22.41 -20.14
C SER A 668 -9.55 -21.54 -19.29
N ARG A 669 -9.43 -21.61 -17.95
CA ARG A 669 -10.30 -20.90 -17.01
C ARG A 669 -9.53 -20.33 -15.82
N ARG A 670 -9.92 -19.14 -15.38
CA ARG A 670 -9.39 -18.42 -14.22
C ARG A 670 -10.45 -18.27 -13.14
N ILE A 671 -10.02 -18.50 -11.90
CA ILE A 671 -10.81 -18.19 -10.71
C ILE A 671 -10.11 -17.14 -9.85
N MET A 672 -10.87 -16.22 -9.28
CA MET A 672 -10.34 -15.17 -8.42
C MET A 672 -11.11 -15.07 -7.11
N VAL A 673 -10.44 -14.58 -6.07
CA VAL A 673 -11.11 -14.08 -4.86
C VAL A 673 -10.73 -12.64 -4.60
N LEU A 674 -11.73 -11.81 -4.36
CA LEU A 674 -11.60 -10.46 -3.82
C LEU A 674 -12.09 -10.50 -2.37
N GLY A 675 -11.24 -10.13 -1.42
CA GLY A 675 -11.62 -10.28 -0.02
C GLY A 675 -10.67 -9.67 0.99
N ASP A 676 -10.78 -10.17 2.22
CA ASP A 676 -10.07 -9.69 3.41
C ASP A 676 -8.97 -10.68 3.90
N SER A 677 -8.61 -10.65 5.19
CA SER A 677 -7.59 -11.54 5.74
C SER A 677 -8.00 -13.01 5.79
N ILE A 678 -9.28 -13.37 5.62
CA ILE A 678 -9.72 -14.76 5.65
C ILE A 678 -9.28 -15.52 4.38
N PRO A 679 -9.54 -15.02 3.15
CA PRO A 679 -8.86 -15.55 1.96
C PRO A 679 -7.41 -15.08 1.82
N GLY A 680 -7.03 -13.90 2.35
CA GLY A 680 -5.68 -13.33 2.23
C GLY A 680 -4.61 -13.94 3.14
N GLY A 681 -5.03 -14.65 4.19
CA GLY A 681 -4.18 -15.33 5.16
C GLY A 681 -3.71 -14.42 6.30
N SER A 682 -3.18 -15.04 7.34
CA SER A 682 -2.61 -14.36 8.52
C SER A 682 -1.41 -15.15 9.07
N SER A 683 -0.88 -14.72 10.21
CA SER A 683 0.15 -15.48 10.94
C SER A 683 -0.36 -16.76 11.61
N ILE A 684 -1.68 -17.03 11.56
CA ILE A 684 -2.29 -18.24 12.16
C ILE A 684 -2.22 -19.45 11.22
N ASN A 685 -2.06 -19.22 9.91
CA ASN A 685 -1.96 -20.28 8.92
C ASN A 685 -0.58 -20.30 8.25
N THR A 686 -0.14 -21.48 7.84
CA THR A 686 1.14 -21.65 7.15
C THR A 686 1.03 -21.10 5.72
N GLY A 687 1.98 -20.23 5.33
CA GLY A 687 2.14 -19.70 3.97
C GLY A 687 1.15 -18.65 3.51
N GLY A 688 0.50 -17.93 4.43
CA GLY A 688 -0.32 -16.76 4.10
C GLY A 688 -1.42 -17.10 3.09
N GLY A 689 -1.68 -16.20 2.13
CA GLY A 689 -2.75 -16.35 1.13
C GLY A 689 -2.69 -17.62 0.28
N ALA A 690 -1.51 -18.22 0.08
CA ALA A 690 -1.37 -19.47 -0.67
C ALA A 690 -1.77 -20.72 0.15
N GLY A 691 -1.80 -20.58 1.49
CA GLY A 691 -2.21 -21.60 2.45
C GLY A 691 -3.67 -21.51 2.88
N THR A 692 -4.42 -20.52 2.41
CA THR A 692 -5.82 -20.34 2.82
C THR A 692 -6.77 -21.28 2.08
N TRP A 693 -8.05 -21.22 2.49
CA TRP A 693 -9.13 -21.99 1.91
C TRP A 693 -9.26 -21.79 0.40
N PHE A 694 -8.99 -20.58 -0.11
CA PHE A 694 -9.22 -20.22 -1.52
C PHE A 694 -8.36 -21.04 -2.46
N SER A 695 -7.05 -21.07 -2.23
CA SER A 695 -6.10 -21.83 -3.06
C SER A 695 -6.40 -23.34 -3.05
N ARG A 696 -7.00 -23.85 -1.96
CA ARG A 696 -7.45 -25.25 -1.87
C ARG A 696 -8.80 -25.44 -2.58
N ALA A 697 -9.76 -24.54 -2.40
CA ALA A 697 -11.07 -24.59 -3.04
C ALA A 697 -10.97 -24.46 -4.57
N ALA A 698 -10.15 -23.55 -5.08
CA ALA A 698 -9.89 -23.40 -6.52
C ALA A 698 -9.45 -24.73 -7.15
N ARG A 699 -8.47 -25.42 -6.54
CA ARG A 699 -8.01 -26.74 -6.99
C ARG A 699 -9.09 -27.81 -6.90
N LEU A 700 -9.85 -27.84 -5.80
CA LEU A 700 -10.95 -28.78 -5.63
C LEU A 700 -12.09 -28.55 -6.63
N LEU A 701 -12.25 -27.33 -7.13
CA LEU A 701 -13.19 -26.95 -8.19
C LEU A 701 -12.60 -27.14 -9.61
N GLY A 702 -11.37 -27.63 -9.73
CA GLY A 702 -10.70 -27.88 -11.02
C GLY A 702 -10.11 -26.64 -11.70
N TYR A 703 -9.91 -25.55 -10.96
CA TYR A 703 -9.26 -24.34 -11.47
C TYR A 703 -7.77 -24.34 -11.18
N GLU A 704 -7.00 -24.21 -12.24
CA GLU A 704 -5.54 -24.22 -12.22
C GLU A 704 -4.92 -22.82 -12.19
N ASP A 705 -5.62 -21.80 -12.69
CA ASP A 705 -5.23 -20.39 -12.61
C ASP A 705 -6.06 -19.65 -11.55
N ALA A 706 -5.53 -19.58 -10.33
CA ALA A 706 -6.22 -19.04 -9.16
C ALA A 706 -5.55 -17.75 -8.66
N TRP A 707 -6.23 -16.61 -8.72
CA TRP A 707 -5.68 -15.33 -8.25
C TRP A 707 -6.32 -14.91 -6.93
N ASN A 708 -5.47 -14.66 -5.95
CA ASN A 708 -5.91 -14.23 -4.63
C ASN A 708 -5.67 -12.73 -4.46
N GLU A 709 -6.70 -11.93 -4.71
CA GLU A 709 -6.69 -10.47 -4.58
C GLU A 709 -7.23 -10.01 -3.21
N ALA A 710 -7.05 -10.83 -2.18
CA ALA A 710 -7.49 -10.51 -0.84
C ALA A 710 -6.44 -9.71 -0.05
N LEU A 711 -6.87 -8.66 0.65
CA LEU A 711 -5.99 -7.83 1.48
C LEU A 711 -6.54 -7.73 2.90
N GLY A 712 -5.67 -8.01 3.88
CA GLY A 712 -6.01 -7.97 5.30
C GLY A 712 -6.66 -6.64 5.72
N SER A 713 -7.59 -6.75 6.67
CA SER A 713 -8.35 -5.60 7.22
C SER A 713 -9.25 -4.84 6.23
N THR A 714 -9.38 -5.30 4.98
CA THR A 714 -10.22 -4.65 3.97
C THR A 714 -11.69 -5.07 4.12
N GLY A 715 -12.61 -4.18 3.75
CA GLY A 715 -14.05 -4.41 3.75
C GLY A 715 -14.77 -3.63 2.65
N TYR A 716 -16.10 -3.67 2.67
CA TYR A 716 -16.95 -2.92 1.76
C TYR A 716 -16.84 -1.41 1.99
N ILE A 717 -16.79 -0.99 3.25
CA ILE A 717 -16.60 0.40 3.68
C ILE A 717 -15.27 0.59 4.42
N THR A 718 -14.68 -0.49 4.95
CA THR A 718 -13.39 -0.44 5.64
C THR A 718 -12.23 -0.51 4.64
N VAL A 719 -11.35 0.50 4.65
CA VAL A 719 -10.22 0.60 3.70
C VAL A 719 -9.04 -0.33 3.99
N GLY A 720 -8.99 -0.93 5.18
CA GLY A 720 -7.82 -1.66 5.64
C GLY A 720 -6.55 -0.81 5.57
N THR A 721 -5.48 -1.37 5.02
CA THR A 721 -4.20 -0.68 4.82
C THR A 721 -4.11 0.08 3.50
N SER A 722 -5.12 0.02 2.63
CA SER A 722 -5.03 0.59 1.27
C SER A 722 -6.33 1.20 0.77
N ALA A 723 -7.34 0.40 0.44
CA ALA A 723 -8.58 0.88 -0.14
C ALA A 723 -9.71 -0.15 0.05
N THR A 724 -10.97 0.30 0.01
CA THR A 724 -12.14 -0.59 0.09
C THR A 724 -12.21 -1.53 -1.12
N LEU A 725 -13.01 -2.60 -1.01
CA LEU A 725 -13.25 -3.51 -2.14
C LEU A 725 -13.78 -2.79 -3.39
N GLY A 726 -14.66 -1.80 -3.22
CA GLY A 726 -15.21 -0.99 -4.30
C GLY A 726 -14.14 -0.26 -5.12
N THR A 727 -13.13 0.29 -4.45
CA THR A 727 -12.00 0.96 -5.10
C THR A 727 -11.05 -0.03 -5.76
N ARG A 728 -10.88 -1.22 -5.18
CA ARG A 728 -9.94 -2.23 -5.66
C ARG A 728 -10.45 -3.03 -6.85
N ALA A 729 -11.74 -3.35 -6.92
CA ALA A 729 -12.28 -4.23 -7.96
C ALA A 729 -11.98 -3.76 -9.41
N PRO A 730 -12.11 -2.46 -9.78
CA PRO A 730 -11.75 -1.98 -11.12
C PRO A 730 -10.27 -2.10 -11.50
N ILE A 731 -9.40 -2.34 -10.53
CA ILE A 731 -7.95 -2.37 -10.70
C ILE A 731 -7.43 -3.80 -10.61
N ASP A 732 -7.80 -4.50 -9.54
CA ASP A 732 -7.22 -5.79 -9.16
C ASP A 732 -7.99 -6.95 -9.79
N VAL A 733 -9.25 -6.75 -10.19
CA VAL A 733 -10.14 -7.86 -10.60
C VAL A 733 -10.65 -7.70 -12.03
N ILE A 734 -11.30 -6.59 -12.35
CA ILE A 734 -11.97 -6.39 -13.65
C ILE A 734 -10.97 -6.51 -14.84
N PRO A 735 -9.77 -5.90 -14.80
CA PRO A 735 -8.81 -6.03 -15.91
C PRO A 735 -8.30 -7.45 -16.14
N ASN A 736 -8.38 -8.31 -15.13
CA ASN A 736 -7.90 -9.69 -15.17
C ASN A 736 -8.96 -10.67 -15.69
N ALA A 737 -10.19 -10.20 -15.98
CA ALA A 737 -11.24 -10.95 -16.66
C ALA A 737 -11.43 -12.42 -16.22
N PRO A 738 -11.70 -12.69 -14.92
CA PRO A 738 -11.89 -14.06 -14.46
C PRO A 738 -13.18 -14.71 -14.96
N ASP A 739 -13.17 -16.03 -15.13
CA ASP A 739 -14.38 -16.82 -15.40
C ASP A 739 -15.24 -16.98 -14.14
N VAL A 740 -14.60 -17.03 -12.97
CA VAL A 740 -15.26 -17.15 -11.68
C VAL A 740 -14.65 -16.18 -10.67
N LEU A 741 -15.50 -15.46 -9.93
CA LEU A 741 -15.10 -14.54 -8.87
C LEU A 741 -15.81 -14.86 -7.56
N PHE A 742 -15.04 -15.11 -6.50
CA PHE A 742 -15.52 -15.03 -5.13
C PHE A 742 -15.36 -13.62 -4.59
N ILE A 743 -16.41 -13.08 -3.95
CA ILE A 743 -16.32 -11.89 -3.11
C ILE A 743 -16.50 -12.35 -1.67
N SER A 744 -15.48 -12.23 -0.83
CA SER A 744 -15.49 -12.76 0.54
C SER A 744 -14.92 -11.75 1.53
N ALA A 745 -15.83 -11.02 2.20
CA ALA A 745 -15.51 -10.02 3.20
C ALA A 745 -16.74 -9.69 4.08
N GLY A 746 -16.62 -8.69 4.94
CA GLY A 746 -17.69 -8.17 5.78
C GLY A 746 -17.36 -8.17 7.27
N TYR A 747 -16.40 -9.01 7.69
CA TYR A 747 -15.97 -9.06 9.09
C TYR A 747 -15.41 -7.71 9.55
N ASN A 748 -14.59 -7.07 8.72
CA ASN A 748 -13.98 -5.77 9.02
C ASN A 748 -14.97 -4.60 8.95
N ASP A 749 -16.18 -4.81 8.44
CA ASP A 749 -17.23 -3.80 8.37
C ASP A 749 -18.21 -3.90 9.55
N ASN A 750 -18.06 -4.90 10.44
CA ASN A 750 -19.08 -5.24 11.44
C ASN A 750 -19.35 -4.10 12.47
N GLY A 751 -18.42 -3.16 12.64
CA GLY A 751 -18.61 -1.96 13.47
C GLY A 751 -19.32 -0.80 12.75
N GLY A 752 -19.64 -0.97 11.46
CA GLY A 752 -20.16 0.07 10.58
C GLY A 752 -21.69 0.12 10.44
N SER A 753 -22.15 1.19 9.79
CA SER A 753 -23.56 1.42 9.49
C SER A 753 -24.08 0.46 8.40
N GLN A 754 -25.15 -0.27 8.70
CA GLN A 754 -25.75 -1.24 7.77
C GLN A 754 -26.21 -0.59 6.44
N PRO A 755 -26.85 0.60 6.43
CA PRO A 755 -27.10 1.36 5.19
C PRO A 755 -25.85 1.66 4.36
N SER A 756 -24.74 2.03 5.00
CA SER A 756 -23.48 2.33 4.30
C SER A 756 -22.88 1.07 3.68
N ILE A 757 -22.89 -0.05 4.42
CA ILE A 757 -22.44 -1.37 3.93
C ILE A 757 -23.31 -1.80 2.73
N SER A 758 -24.63 -1.69 2.84
CA SER A 758 -25.57 -2.02 1.75
C SER A 758 -25.28 -1.23 0.48
N THR A 759 -25.08 0.09 0.62
CA THR A 759 -24.78 0.99 -0.51
C THR A 759 -23.44 0.66 -1.17
N ALA A 760 -22.42 0.41 -0.36
CA ALA A 760 -21.10 0.02 -0.86
C ALA A 760 -21.11 -1.35 -1.56
N ALA A 761 -21.83 -2.34 -1.00
CA ALA A 761 -22.02 -3.65 -1.62
C ALA A 761 -22.77 -3.55 -2.95
N ALA A 762 -23.88 -2.81 -3.00
CA ALA A 762 -24.63 -2.60 -4.24
C ALA A 762 -23.75 -1.95 -5.34
N SER A 763 -22.94 -0.95 -4.97
CA SER A 763 -22.02 -0.28 -5.89
C SER A 763 -20.93 -1.23 -6.39
N LEU A 764 -20.31 -2.01 -5.51
CA LEU A 764 -19.31 -3.02 -5.86
C LEU A 764 -19.88 -4.07 -6.82
N TYR A 765 -21.04 -4.64 -6.51
CA TYR A 765 -21.66 -5.68 -7.33
C TYR A 765 -22.07 -5.15 -8.70
N SER A 766 -22.60 -3.92 -8.77
CA SER A 766 -22.92 -3.27 -10.04
C SER A 766 -21.67 -3.05 -10.91
N ALA A 767 -20.57 -2.56 -10.32
CA ALA A 767 -19.32 -2.34 -11.03
C ALA A 767 -18.73 -3.66 -11.57
N ILE A 768 -18.69 -4.71 -10.74
CA ILE A 768 -18.19 -6.04 -11.13
C ILE A 768 -19.05 -6.63 -12.25
N LYS A 769 -20.38 -6.63 -12.13
CA LYS A 769 -21.26 -7.18 -13.18
C LYS A 769 -21.12 -6.43 -14.51
N THR A 770 -20.91 -5.12 -14.45
CA THR A 770 -20.69 -4.30 -15.64
C THR A 770 -19.35 -4.60 -16.29
N GLY A 771 -18.28 -4.71 -15.49
CA GLY A 771 -16.94 -5.00 -16.00
C GLY A 771 -16.71 -6.46 -16.39
N LEU A 772 -17.46 -7.39 -15.81
CA LEU A 772 -17.31 -8.84 -15.98
C LEU A 772 -18.65 -9.52 -16.32
N PRO A 773 -19.28 -9.19 -17.47
CA PRO A 773 -20.62 -9.67 -17.80
C PRO A 773 -20.72 -11.19 -17.99
N SER A 774 -19.60 -11.87 -18.26
CA SER A 774 -19.55 -13.33 -18.47
C SER A 774 -19.04 -14.10 -17.25
N ALA A 775 -18.60 -13.42 -16.20
CA ALA A 775 -18.05 -14.08 -15.02
C ALA A 775 -19.17 -14.65 -14.13
N THR A 776 -18.96 -15.85 -13.61
CA THR A 776 -19.79 -16.39 -12.53
C THR A 776 -19.33 -15.80 -11.21
N ILE A 777 -20.20 -15.08 -10.50
CA ILE A 777 -19.85 -14.37 -9.26
C ILE A 777 -20.56 -15.04 -8.08
N TYR A 778 -19.81 -15.34 -7.02
CA TYR A 778 -20.33 -15.89 -5.77
C TYR A 778 -20.00 -14.95 -4.61
N VAL A 779 -21.02 -14.53 -3.86
CA VAL A 779 -20.83 -13.72 -2.65
C VAL A 779 -20.79 -14.63 -1.44
N LEU A 780 -19.67 -14.61 -0.71
CA LEU A 780 -19.51 -15.24 0.59
C LEU A 780 -19.81 -14.19 1.67
N GLY A 781 -20.71 -14.54 2.58
CA GLY A 781 -21.18 -13.70 3.66
C GLY A 781 -20.14 -13.36 4.72
N CYS A 782 -20.60 -12.70 5.78
CA CYS A 782 -19.73 -12.22 6.84
C CYS A 782 -19.12 -13.41 7.61
N TRP A 783 -17.80 -13.37 7.82
CA TRP A 783 -17.11 -14.36 8.63
C TRP A 783 -17.53 -14.26 10.11
N SER A 784 -17.63 -15.40 10.78
CA SER A 784 -17.74 -15.48 12.24
C SER A 784 -16.72 -16.47 12.80
N PRO A 785 -15.83 -16.05 13.72
CA PRO A 785 -14.87 -16.94 14.36
C PRO A 785 -15.46 -17.71 15.55
N THR A 786 -16.78 -17.69 15.73
CA THR A 786 -17.47 -18.34 16.84
C THR A 786 -18.85 -18.83 16.41
N GLY A 787 -19.33 -19.89 17.04
CA GLY A 787 -20.70 -20.39 16.92
C GLY A 787 -21.75 -19.52 17.61
N SER A 788 -21.33 -18.47 18.34
CA SER A 788 -22.23 -17.47 18.94
C SER A 788 -21.89 -16.06 18.41
N PRO A 789 -22.20 -15.75 17.14
CA PRO A 789 -21.87 -14.46 16.54
C PRO A 789 -22.65 -13.32 17.21
N GLY A 790 -21.98 -12.19 17.41
CA GLY A 790 -22.63 -10.96 17.86
C GLY A 790 -23.59 -10.39 16.81
N ALA A 791 -24.54 -9.57 17.25
CA ALA A 791 -25.55 -8.96 16.38
C ALA A 791 -24.96 -8.14 15.22
N SER A 792 -23.80 -7.50 15.42
CA SER A 792 -23.09 -6.78 14.37
C SER A 792 -22.70 -7.65 13.17
N ILE A 793 -22.21 -8.87 13.46
CA ILE A 793 -21.77 -9.84 12.46
C ILE A 793 -22.99 -10.43 11.73
N THR A 794 -24.03 -10.83 12.46
CA THR A 794 -25.25 -11.38 11.86
C THR A 794 -26.01 -10.35 11.03
N ASN A 795 -26.08 -9.09 11.49
CA ASN A 795 -26.68 -7.99 10.72
C ASN A 795 -25.91 -7.73 9.43
N THR A 796 -24.58 -7.73 9.48
CA THR A 796 -23.73 -7.51 8.30
C THR A 796 -23.92 -8.65 7.28
N ASP A 797 -23.98 -9.90 7.72
CA ASP A 797 -24.30 -11.04 6.83
C ASP A 797 -25.66 -10.89 6.15
N ALA A 798 -26.69 -10.52 6.90
CA ALA A 798 -28.04 -10.29 6.36
C ALA A 798 -28.10 -9.11 5.37
N THR A 799 -27.36 -8.04 5.65
CA THR A 799 -27.22 -6.88 4.76
C THR A 799 -26.58 -7.30 3.44
N LEU A 800 -25.47 -8.04 3.48
CA LEU A 800 -24.77 -8.52 2.28
C LEU A 800 -25.62 -9.51 1.47
N ARG A 801 -26.36 -10.41 2.15
CA ARG A 801 -27.32 -11.32 1.50
C ARG A 801 -28.39 -10.57 0.73
N THR A 802 -28.96 -9.53 1.34
CA THR A 802 -30.01 -8.71 0.72
C THR A 802 -29.46 -7.94 -0.48
N ALA A 803 -28.27 -7.35 -0.36
CA ALA A 803 -27.62 -6.66 -1.46
C ALA A 803 -27.25 -7.60 -2.62
N ALA A 804 -26.80 -8.82 -2.33
CA ALA A 804 -26.48 -9.82 -3.34
C ALA A 804 -27.73 -10.27 -4.12
N ALA A 805 -28.83 -10.57 -3.43
CA ALA A 805 -30.11 -10.90 -4.06
C ALA A 805 -30.63 -9.75 -4.94
N ALA A 806 -30.55 -8.50 -4.47
CA ALA A 806 -30.92 -7.33 -5.26
C ALA A 806 -30.05 -7.16 -6.53
N ALA A 807 -28.80 -7.62 -6.48
CA ALA A 807 -27.88 -7.63 -7.62
C ALA A 807 -28.03 -8.88 -8.51
N ASN A 808 -28.97 -9.79 -8.23
CA ASN A 808 -29.09 -11.10 -8.85
C ASN A 808 -27.79 -11.93 -8.76
N LEU A 809 -27.18 -11.99 -7.58
CA LEU A 809 -25.97 -12.75 -7.30
C LEU A 809 -26.23 -13.83 -6.23
N PRO A 810 -25.73 -15.06 -6.41
CA PRO A 810 -25.75 -16.08 -5.38
C PRO A 810 -25.05 -15.64 -4.09
N PHE A 811 -25.56 -16.11 -2.96
CA PHE A 811 -25.02 -15.79 -1.63
C PHE A 811 -24.83 -17.05 -0.78
N ILE A 812 -23.69 -17.16 -0.09
CA ILE A 812 -23.38 -18.25 0.84
C ILE A 812 -23.16 -17.64 2.22
N SER A 813 -24.01 -17.95 3.19
CA SER A 813 -23.85 -17.49 4.58
C SER A 813 -22.92 -18.45 5.34
N LEU A 814 -21.78 -17.96 5.81
CA LEU A 814 -20.84 -18.75 6.61
C LEU A 814 -21.34 -18.96 8.05
N ILE A 815 -22.20 -18.05 8.51
CA ILE A 815 -22.79 -18.07 9.85
C ILE A 815 -23.90 -19.11 9.94
N THR A 816 -24.83 -19.11 8.99
CA THR A 816 -26.00 -20.02 9.04
C THR A 816 -25.77 -21.30 8.25
N GLY A 817 -24.81 -21.30 7.31
CA GLY A 817 -24.63 -22.34 6.31
C GLY A 817 -25.67 -22.33 5.18
N GLY A 818 -26.55 -21.32 5.14
CA GLY A 818 -27.53 -21.18 4.08
C GLY A 818 -26.89 -20.83 2.73
N VAL A 819 -27.30 -21.54 1.69
CA VAL A 819 -26.89 -21.33 0.30
C VAL A 819 -28.08 -20.78 -0.47
N TYR A 820 -27.94 -19.59 -1.05
CA TYR A 820 -29.00 -18.86 -1.73
C TYR A 820 -28.66 -18.68 -3.19
N ASN A 821 -29.58 -19.01 -4.08
CA ASN A 821 -29.42 -18.78 -5.52
C ASN A 821 -29.47 -17.27 -5.86
N ALA A 822 -29.26 -16.93 -7.14
CA ALA A 822 -29.21 -15.54 -7.60
C ALA A 822 -30.49 -14.73 -7.30
N ALA A 823 -31.66 -15.37 -7.24
CA ALA A 823 -32.93 -14.73 -6.89
C ALA A 823 -33.10 -14.50 -5.37
N GLY A 824 -32.11 -14.89 -4.55
CA GLY A 824 -32.18 -14.82 -3.10
C GLY A 824 -32.99 -15.95 -2.45
N THR A 825 -33.32 -17.01 -3.18
CA THR A 825 -34.03 -18.18 -2.65
C THR A 825 -33.05 -19.14 -1.98
N LEU A 826 -33.35 -19.56 -0.75
CA LEU A 826 -32.58 -20.58 -0.05
C LEU A 826 -32.77 -21.93 -0.76
N ILE A 827 -31.68 -22.54 -1.24
CA ILE A 827 -31.71 -23.82 -1.96
C ILE A 827 -31.12 -24.98 -1.14
N ALA A 828 -30.20 -24.69 -0.22
CA ALA A 828 -29.59 -25.68 0.65
C ALA A 828 -29.18 -25.04 1.99
N THR A 829 -29.04 -25.87 3.04
CA THR A 829 -28.43 -25.44 4.30
C THR A 829 -27.45 -26.48 4.80
N HIS A 830 -26.25 -26.02 5.11
CA HIS A 830 -25.17 -26.86 5.62
C HIS A 830 -25.03 -26.75 7.14
N GLY A 831 -25.85 -25.93 7.80
CA GLY A 831 -25.67 -25.49 9.20
C GLY A 831 -24.46 -24.56 9.40
N PRO A 832 -24.33 -23.92 10.57
CA PRO A 832 -23.20 -23.02 10.88
C PRO A 832 -21.85 -23.66 10.61
N TRP A 833 -20.94 -22.92 9.94
CA TRP A 833 -19.64 -23.47 9.58
C TRP A 833 -18.69 -23.52 10.78
N ILE A 834 -18.74 -22.49 11.63
CA ILE A 834 -18.05 -22.49 12.93
C ILE A 834 -19.08 -22.72 14.03
N THR A 835 -18.76 -23.63 14.95
CA THR A 835 -19.59 -24.00 16.11
C THR A 835 -18.76 -23.94 17.38
N GLY A 836 -19.41 -23.68 18.52
CA GLY A 836 -18.72 -23.50 19.80
C GLY A 836 -18.08 -22.11 19.97
N THR A 837 -17.65 -21.78 21.19
CA THR A 837 -17.14 -20.44 21.54
C THR A 837 -15.67 -20.43 21.94
N GLY A 838 -14.99 -21.57 21.93
CA GLY A 838 -13.56 -21.65 22.23
C GLY A 838 -12.68 -21.43 21.00
N ARG A 839 -11.37 -21.64 21.19
CA ARG A 839 -10.33 -21.47 20.17
C ARG A 839 -9.08 -22.23 20.55
N VAL A 840 -8.12 -22.35 19.63
CA VAL A 840 -6.79 -22.86 19.96
C VAL A 840 -6.16 -22.01 21.07
N GLY A 841 -5.59 -22.67 22.08
CA GLY A 841 -5.03 -22.02 23.28
C GLY A 841 -6.06 -21.62 24.35
N ALA A 842 -7.36 -21.70 24.06
CA ALA A 842 -8.44 -21.51 25.02
C ALA A 842 -9.70 -22.33 24.61
N PRO A 843 -9.62 -23.67 24.60
CA PRO A 843 -10.74 -24.51 24.19
C PRO A 843 -11.87 -24.48 25.22
N THR A 844 -13.10 -24.65 24.75
CA THR A 844 -14.29 -24.75 25.63
C THR A 844 -14.80 -26.18 25.77
N GLY A 845 -14.25 -27.12 24.99
CA GLY A 845 -14.70 -28.51 24.92
C GLY A 845 -15.95 -28.70 24.05
N ALA A 846 -16.39 -27.68 23.33
CA ALA A 846 -17.62 -27.67 22.55
C ALA A 846 -17.40 -27.05 21.17
N GLY A 847 -17.94 -27.71 20.13
CA GLY A 847 -17.90 -27.24 18.76
C GLY A 847 -16.52 -27.35 18.09
N ASN A 848 -16.45 -26.92 16.84
CA ASN A 848 -15.22 -27.04 16.04
C ASN A 848 -14.28 -25.82 16.16
N ALA A 849 -14.73 -24.72 16.77
CA ALA A 849 -13.93 -23.51 16.95
C ALA A 849 -12.65 -23.77 17.75
N ASP A 850 -12.69 -24.69 18.72
CA ASP A 850 -11.55 -25.14 19.53
C ASP A 850 -10.35 -25.61 18.69
N THR A 851 -10.59 -26.11 17.46
CA THR A 851 -9.55 -26.59 16.54
C THR A 851 -9.35 -25.66 15.34
N TYR A 852 -10.43 -25.05 14.85
CA TYR A 852 -10.42 -24.32 13.58
C TYR A 852 -10.14 -22.85 13.71
N ILE A 853 -10.20 -22.27 14.91
CA ILE A 853 -9.96 -20.85 15.15
C ILE A 853 -8.67 -20.67 15.94
N GLY A 854 -7.81 -19.79 15.45
CA GLY A 854 -6.49 -19.51 16.02
C GLY A 854 -6.54 -18.84 17.38
N THR A 855 -5.35 -18.72 17.98
CA THR A 855 -5.13 -18.07 19.27
C THR A 855 -5.53 -16.59 19.29
N ASP A 856 -5.58 -15.96 18.12
CA ASP A 856 -6.02 -14.58 17.93
C ASP A 856 -7.55 -14.39 17.94
N ALA A 857 -8.31 -15.48 18.07
CA ALA A 857 -9.77 -15.49 18.11
C ALA A 857 -10.48 -14.97 16.83
N VAL A 858 -9.76 -14.89 15.71
CA VAL A 858 -10.31 -14.36 14.45
C VAL A 858 -10.02 -15.30 13.29
N HIS A 859 -8.76 -15.67 13.09
CA HIS A 859 -8.33 -16.30 11.85
C HIS A 859 -8.40 -17.83 11.95
N PRO A 860 -8.73 -18.52 10.83
CA PRO A 860 -8.71 -19.98 10.80
C PRO A 860 -7.29 -20.54 10.94
N THR A 861 -7.16 -21.69 11.60
CA THR A 861 -5.94 -22.51 11.58
C THR A 861 -5.76 -23.20 10.22
N ASP A 862 -4.63 -23.87 9.98
CA ASP A 862 -4.44 -24.70 8.77
C ASP A 862 -5.56 -25.76 8.60
N SER A 863 -5.96 -26.39 9.70
CA SER A 863 -7.11 -27.32 9.74
C SER A 863 -8.42 -26.58 9.46
N GLY A 864 -8.59 -25.38 10.01
CA GLY A 864 -9.73 -24.51 9.73
C GLY A 864 -9.85 -24.13 8.25
N HIS A 865 -8.77 -23.71 7.61
CA HIS A 865 -8.75 -23.40 6.17
C HIS A 865 -9.04 -24.63 5.31
N THR A 866 -8.56 -25.81 5.71
CA THR A 866 -8.87 -27.08 5.03
C THR A 866 -10.36 -27.39 5.12
N TYR A 867 -10.95 -27.24 6.31
CA TYR A 867 -12.39 -27.39 6.52
C TYR A 867 -13.20 -26.39 5.68
N LEU A 868 -12.84 -25.10 5.72
CA LEU A 868 -13.53 -24.05 4.96
C LEU A 868 -13.50 -24.30 3.45
N ALA A 869 -12.37 -24.78 2.92
CA ALA A 869 -12.27 -25.11 1.49
C ALA A 869 -13.33 -26.15 1.08
N GLY A 870 -13.49 -27.22 1.88
CA GLY A 870 -14.53 -28.23 1.63
C GLY A 870 -15.96 -27.67 1.73
N ARG A 871 -16.20 -26.75 2.67
CA ARG A 871 -17.51 -26.09 2.83
C ARG A 871 -17.86 -25.19 1.65
N VAL A 872 -16.89 -24.41 1.16
CA VAL A 872 -17.08 -23.55 -0.01
C VAL A 872 -17.34 -24.39 -1.26
N VAL A 873 -16.55 -25.46 -1.49
CA VAL A 873 -16.74 -26.37 -2.63
C VAL A 873 -18.13 -26.97 -2.61
N ALA A 874 -18.58 -27.51 -1.48
CA ALA A 874 -19.92 -28.05 -1.34
C ALA A 874 -21.00 -27.01 -1.65
N ALA A 875 -20.88 -25.78 -1.13
CA ALA A 875 -21.87 -24.73 -1.35
C ALA A 875 -21.91 -24.26 -2.82
N VAL A 876 -20.77 -24.21 -3.50
CA VAL A 876 -20.70 -23.89 -4.94
C VAL A 876 -21.34 -25.00 -5.78
N GLN A 877 -21.15 -26.27 -5.40
CA GLN A 877 -21.78 -27.40 -6.09
C GLN A 877 -23.31 -27.37 -5.98
N GLU A 878 -23.87 -26.99 -4.82
CA GLU A 878 -25.32 -26.76 -4.70
C GLU A 878 -25.81 -25.69 -5.69
N LEU A 879 -25.06 -24.61 -5.86
CA LEU A 879 -25.39 -23.52 -6.78
C LEU A 879 -25.22 -23.87 -8.26
N GLN A 880 -24.39 -24.86 -8.59
CA GLN A 880 -24.21 -25.33 -9.97
C GLN A 880 -25.29 -26.34 -10.38
N ASN A 881 -25.93 -26.99 -9.41
CA ASN A 881 -26.95 -28.01 -9.63
C ASN A 881 -28.39 -27.49 -9.53
N ALA A 882 -28.58 -26.25 -9.06
CA ALA A 882 -29.86 -25.57 -8.90
C ALA A 882 -30.17 -24.63 -10.06
#